data_AF-B4WVQ7-F1
#
_entry.id   AF-B4WVQ7-F1
#
_cell.length_a   1.000
_cell.length_b   1.000
_cell.length_c   1.000
_cell.angle_alpha   90.00
_cell.angle_beta   90.00
_cell.angle_gamma   90.00
#
_symmetry.space_group_name_H-M   'P 1'
#
loop_
_entity.id
_entity.type
_entity.pdbx_description
1 polymer ?
#
loop_
_entity_poly.entity_id
_entity_poly.type
_entity_poly.pdbx_seq_one_letter_code
_entity_poly.pdbx_strand_id
1 'polypeptide(L)'
;MLNILLSLILAIVLFFTHQPSAIAQDASTSGEQTAYAILNTAINDMPPMPEDGYVPDYGDIEGVDYNMSREWSAGDPPADVLKVGDIESGLGAEELTLGQIEEITGADFDDITIGNLEFLEGVSMDEFLQDVPFLEHWDVNDIPALEKYSQYGEIFSGDQTLGDVIAANPEIGAMEVRDVIGDVSISEIPNLEESQLGEFEGVGDKTISDVPGLGDVPLGSFPIPVAMPSLNFFPMQDIAFGKEEFSGLSGTPQSVSGGTNGTQVWMPIACVGGCPHIELTDSGWEGAQWLTKEHRVRDGFGVLGAMYDEAGAYRIPFGPAFALQVTSTDEKTGIAEWGLAFRVCKRGIIDLGCTAYFMEVPLGIETKEGDDIITGVRDGLGGATIPLDAPPSWEEKRPNSPRKLREVEEAYDRAFSSGAQVKMDEDCLEGLVSVATSHHQTEAAYIIPKVVESSNKHGLSKPQLAYVLATVKAEVGGVGWRTNIEETGKPCSYGGGCGWHGRGLVQLTHIDNYRRLGKVIGQDLVGNPDLALEPEYAVEILVAGMKDDLFTQSGRSLDYFINGQEKDYYHARQLVNRLDKAATIAGYAEKFEEKLNQCSTLETERKSAGGGELPNRIAQAAEESYGMDSSSGPDAGRNACVWAVNRVLDRAGIEPIGGGMPGNPKPGNQVWVPGVEYDLQNGRGTQVSRGDAKAGDIVIEGDQWHIGICQDDGCSRVISNSSSRASFKWESDTDFDGYYGNGPSRIYRLEN
;
A
#
# COMPACT_ATOMS: atom_id res chain seq x y z
N MET A 1 -43.01 12.40 -19.86
CA MET A 1 -42.27 12.06 -18.62
C MET A 1 -42.94 10.95 -17.81
N LEU A 2 -44.27 10.94 -17.64
CA LEU A 2 -44.95 9.90 -16.84
C LEU A 2 -44.92 8.48 -17.46
N ASN A 3 -44.92 8.36 -18.80
CA ASN A 3 -44.88 7.04 -19.47
C ASN A 3 -43.48 6.42 -19.54
N ILE A 4 -42.41 7.22 -19.37
CA ILE A 4 -41.03 6.72 -19.35
C ILE A 4 -40.70 6.19 -17.93
N LEU A 5 -41.24 6.84 -16.89
CA LEU A 5 -41.13 6.37 -15.52
C LEU A 5 -41.89 5.06 -15.28
N LEU A 6 -43.08 4.89 -15.87
CA LEU A 6 -43.87 3.66 -15.72
C LEU A 6 -43.23 2.44 -16.42
N SER A 7 -42.47 2.68 -17.49
CA SER A 7 -41.78 1.64 -18.25
C SER A 7 -40.50 1.18 -17.53
N LEU A 8 -39.82 2.07 -16.81
CA LEU A 8 -38.67 1.71 -15.97
C LEU A 8 -39.08 0.94 -14.71
N ILE A 9 -40.21 1.29 -14.09
CA ILE A 9 -40.69 0.61 -12.89
C ILE A 9 -41.18 -0.82 -13.23
N LEU A 10 -41.77 -1.03 -14.42
CA LEU A 10 -42.19 -2.37 -14.85
C LEU A 10 -41.00 -3.28 -15.22
N ALA A 11 -39.90 -2.71 -15.73
CA ALA A 11 -38.67 -3.46 -16.01
C ALA A 11 -37.92 -3.86 -14.73
N ILE A 12 -37.97 -3.03 -13.68
CA ILE A 12 -37.34 -3.33 -12.38
C ILE A 12 -38.15 -4.39 -11.60
N VAL A 13 -39.48 -4.40 -11.70
CA VAL A 13 -40.32 -5.41 -11.04
C VAL A 13 -40.26 -6.78 -11.73
N LEU A 14 -40.00 -6.83 -13.04
CA LEU A 14 -39.78 -8.09 -13.77
C LEU A 14 -38.39 -8.69 -13.52
N PHE A 15 -37.40 -7.89 -13.08
CA PHE A 15 -36.08 -8.38 -12.68
C PHE A 15 -36.08 -9.08 -11.32
N PHE A 16 -37.01 -8.76 -10.41
CA PHE A 16 -37.09 -9.36 -9.07
C PHE A 16 -38.09 -10.53 -8.95
N THR A 17 -38.70 -10.98 -10.04
CA THR A 17 -39.68 -12.09 -10.01
C THR A 17 -39.40 -13.21 -11.02
N HIS A 18 -38.25 -13.22 -11.67
CA HIS A 18 -37.76 -14.38 -12.42
C HIS A 18 -36.35 -14.70 -11.96
N GLN A 19 -36.22 -15.78 -11.19
CA GLN A 19 -34.97 -16.53 -11.14
C GLN A 19 -34.60 -16.94 -12.57
N PRO A 20 -33.31 -16.95 -12.96
CA PRO A 20 -32.90 -17.55 -14.20
C PRO A 20 -32.88 -19.08 -14.05
N SER A 21 -34.03 -19.67 -13.71
CA SER A 21 -34.25 -21.08 -14.01
C SER A 21 -34.53 -21.16 -15.51
N ALA A 22 -33.57 -21.70 -16.26
CA ALA A 22 -33.58 -21.92 -17.71
C ALA A 22 -33.17 -20.74 -18.61
N ILE A 23 -31.86 -20.51 -18.72
CA ILE A 23 -31.23 -20.21 -20.03
C ILE A 23 -30.39 -21.43 -20.41
N ALA A 24 -31.08 -22.51 -20.72
CA ALA A 24 -30.50 -23.66 -21.41
C ALA A 24 -31.52 -24.09 -22.44
N GLN A 25 -31.54 -23.41 -23.60
CA GLN A 25 -32.05 -23.91 -24.90
C GLN A 25 -32.17 -22.74 -25.89
N ASP A 26 -31.04 -22.40 -26.52
CA ASP A 26 -30.90 -22.20 -27.98
C ASP A 26 -29.55 -21.48 -28.27
N ALA A 27 -28.43 -22.17 -28.05
CA ALA A 27 -27.13 -21.80 -28.61
C ALA A 27 -26.81 -22.79 -29.74
N SER A 28 -26.98 -22.36 -30.98
CA SER A 28 -26.79 -23.18 -32.19
C SER A 28 -25.61 -22.72 -33.05
N THR A 29 -24.53 -22.29 -32.41
CA THR A 29 -23.22 -22.02 -33.03
C THR A 29 -22.14 -22.62 -32.14
N SER A 30 -21.27 -23.44 -32.71
CA SER A 30 -20.24 -24.21 -31.98
C SER A 30 -19.16 -23.34 -31.28
N GLY A 31 -19.06 -22.05 -31.62
CA GLY A 31 -18.07 -21.12 -31.06
C GLY A 31 -18.34 -20.66 -29.62
N GLU A 32 -19.60 -20.38 -29.26
CA GLU A 32 -20.00 -20.06 -27.86
C GLU A 32 -19.77 -21.23 -26.88
N GLN A 33 -19.21 -22.37 -27.28
CA GLN A 33 -19.09 -23.55 -26.42
C GLN A 33 -17.81 -23.56 -25.59
N THR A 34 -16.64 -23.20 -26.14
CA THR A 34 -15.35 -23.32 -25.43
C THR A 34 -15.21 -22.29 -24.31
N ALA A 35 -15.59 -21.04 -24.60
CA ALA A 35 -15.60 -19.96 -23.63
C ALA A 35 -16.46 -20.27 -22.40
N TYR A 36 -17.68 -20.74 -22.66
CA TYR A 36 -18.60 -21.15 -21.62
C TYR A 36 -18.17 -22.47 -20.97
N ALA A 37 -17.48 -23.37 -21.69
CA ALA A 37 -16.94 -24.58 -21.10
C ALA A 37 -15.91 -24.25 -20.02
N ILE A 38 -14.97 -23.31 -20.25
CA ILE A 38 -13.99 -22.89 -19.24
C ILE A 38 -14.71 -22.30 -18.01
N LEU A 39 -15.66 -21.38 -18.22
CA LEU A 39 -16.40 -20.76 -17.12
C LEU A 39 -17.32 -21.74 -16.37
N ASN A 40 -17.79 -22.80 -17.02
CA ASN A 40 -18.61 -23.84 -16.40
C ASN A 40 -17.78 -24.98 -15.80
N THR A 41 -16.46 -24.95 -15.94
CA THR A 41 -15.55 -25.96 -15.36
C THR A 41 -15.40 -25.68 -13.88
N ALA A 42 -15.58 -26.69 -13.03
CA ALA A 42 -15.20 -26.64 -11.63
C ALA A 42 -13.79 -27.22 -11.43
N ILE A 43 -13.16 -26.97 -10.27
CA ILE A 43 -11.81 -27.46 -9.99
C ILE A 43 -11.77 -28.99 -9.91
N ASN A 44 -12.85 -29.61 -9.44
CA ASN A 44 -13.01 -31.08 -9.42
C ASN A 44 -13.19 -31.71 -10.82
N ASP A 45 -13.54 -30.92 -11.83
CA ASP A 45 -13.64 -31.40 -13.22
C ASP A 45 -12.27 -31.45 -13.92
N MET A 46 -11.27 -30.74 -13.37
CA MET A 46 -9.95 -30.62 -13.99
C MET A 46 -9.16 -31.94 -13.87
N PRO A 47 -8.42 -32.33 -14.93
CA PRO A 47 -7.48 -33.43 -14.82
C PRO A 47 -6.47 -33.25 -13.67
N PRO A 48 -5.98 -34.37 -13.09
CA PRO A 48 -5.01 -34.33 -12.00
C PRO A 48 -3.72 -33.59 -12.35
N MET A 49 -2.99 -33.18 -11.31
CA MET A 49 -1.68 -32.54 -11.44
C MET A 49 -0.75 -33.39 -12.31
N PRO A 50 -0.14 -32.81 -13.37
CA PRO A 50 0.62 -33.58 -14.35
C PRO A 50 2.03 -33.93 -13.89
N GLU A 51 2.57 -33.16 -12.93
CA GLU A 51 3.93 -33.26 -12.44
C GLU A 51 3.95 -33.10 -10.92
N ASP A 52 4.95 -33.73 -10.28
CA ASP A 52 5.24 -33.53 -8.87
C ASP A 52 5.63 -32.07 -8.61
N GLY A 53 5.31 -31.55 -7.44
CA GLY A 53 5.73 -30.21 -7.06
C GLY A 53 5.55 -29.93 -5.58
N TYR A 54 6.06 -28.78 -5.18
CA TYR A 54 5.97 -28.34 -3.81
C TYR A 54 6.07 -26.82 -3.74
N VAL A 55 5.56 -26.28 -2.65
CA VAL A 55 5.84 -24.94 -2.13
C VAL A 55 6.43 -25.15 -0.75
N PRO A 56 7.68 -24.73 -0.50
CA PRO A 56 8.32 -25.00 0.78
C PRO A 56 7.64 -24.22 1.90
N ASP A 57 7.78 -24.74 3.12
CA ASP A 57 7.37 -24.04 4.33
C ASP A 57 8.26 -22.81 4.56
N TYR A 58 7.62 -21.65 4.66
CA TYR A 58 8.26 -20.38 4.91
C TYR A 58 8.08 -19.91 6.37
N GLY A 59 7.46 -20.73 7.22
CA GLY A 59 7.04 -20.41 8.57
C GLY A 59 5.90 -19.39 8.60
N ASP A 60 5.51 -18.99 9.81
CA ASP A 60 4.55 -17.90 10.01
C ASP A 60 5.20 -16.58 9.59
N ILE A 61 4.93 -16.14 8.36
CA ILE A 61 5.40 -14.86 7.86
C ILE A 61 4.35 -13.81 8.23
N GLU A 62 4.66 -12.93 9.19
CA GLU A 62 3.81 -11.82 9.65
C GLU A 62 3.09 -11.11 8.47
N GLY A 63 1.75 -11.13 8.46
CA GLY A 63 0.90 -10.60 7.38
C GLY A 63 0.72 -11.50 6.15
N VAL A 64 0.89 -12.82 6.26
CA VAL A 64 0.24 -13.80 5.36
C VAL A 64 -0.88 -14.45 6.15
N ASP A 65 -2.11 -14.33 5.66
CA ASP A 65 -3.29 -14.85 6.35
C ASP A 65 -3.45 -16.36 6.15
N TYR A 66 -2.55 -16.99 5.37
CA TYR A 66 -2.51 -18.43 5.21
C TYR A 66 -1.14 -19.06 4.91
N ASN A 67 -0.93 -20.30 5.35
CA ASN A 67 0.23 -21.13 5.07
C ASN A 67 0.25 -21.57 3.60
N MET A 68 1.22 -21.07 2.83
CA MET A 68 1.36 -21.37 1.40
C MET A 68 2.04 -22.73 1.13
N SER A 69 2.57 -23.40 2.15
CA SER A 69 3.31 -24.64 2.00
C SER A 69 2.42 -25.81 1.63
N ARG A 70 2.96 -26.67 0.76
CA ARG A 70 2.28 -27.86 0.21
C ARG A 70 3.26 -28.69 -0.60
N GLU A 71 2.95 -29.96 -0.74
CA GLU A 71 3.64 -30.89 -1.64
C GLU A 71 2.56 -31.71 -2.33
N TRP A 72 2.77 -32.02 -3.60
CA TRP A 72 1.88 -32.87 -4.37
C TRP A 72 2.68 -33.77 -5.30
N SER A 73 2.07 -34.89 -5.65
CA SER A 73 2.55 -35.84 -6.64
C SER A 73 1.75 -35.72 -7.93
N ALA A 74 2.36 -36.10 -9.05
CA ALA A 74 1.63 -36.29 -10.29
C ALA A 74 0.48 -37.30 -10.07
N GLY A 75 -0.74 -36.89 -10.43
CA GLY A 75 -1.95 -37.67 -10.20
C GLY A 75 -2.82 -37.19 -9.03
N ASP A 76 -2.35 -36.23 -8.23
CA ASP A 76 -3.17 -35.64 -7.17
C ASP A 76 -4.26 -34.72 -7.76
N PRO A 77 -5.49 -34.73 -7.20
CA PRO A 77 -6.55 -33.82 -7.63
C PRO A 77 -6.16 -32.35 -7.39
N PRO A 78 -6.49 -31.41 -8.31
CA PRO A 78 -6.17 -30.00 -8.10
C PRO A 78 -6.81 -29.40 -6.84
N ALA A 79 -8.00 -29.88 -6.45
CA ALA A 79 -8.68 -29.42 -5.23
C ALA A 79 -7.95 -29.80 -3.93
N ASP A 80 -7.11 -30.84 -3.96
CA ASP A 80 -6.30 -31.28 -2.81
C ASP A 80 -4.96 -30.51 -2.74
N VAL A 81 -4.63 -29.75 -3.78
CA VAL A 81 -3.34 -29.03 -3.92
C VAL A 81 -3.53 -27.53 -3.82
N LEU A 82 -4.54 -27.00 -4.52
CA LEU A 82 -4.91 -25.59 -4.47
C LEU A 82 -5.55 -25.28 -3.13
N LYS A 83 -5.10 -24.19 -2.52
CA LYS A 83 -5.68 -23.67 -1.28
C LYS A 83 -6.73 -22.63 -1.56
N VAL A 84 -7.65 -22.42 -0.62
CA VAL A 84 -8.66 -21.35 -0.71
C VAL A 84 -7.96 -20.02 -0.96
N GLY A 85 -6.89 -19.73 -0.22
CA GLY A 85 -6.09 -18.51 -0.36
C GLY A 85 -5.37 -18.32 -1.71
N ASP A 86 -5.26 -19.35 -2.55
CA ASP A 86 -4.73 -19.20 -3.92
C ASP A 86 -5.74 -18.52 -4.85
N ILE A 87 -7.03 -18.59 -4.53
CA ILE A 87 -8.13 -18.08 -5.37
C ILE A 87 -8.95 -16.96 -4.73
N GLU A 88 -8.70 -16.60 -3.47
CA GLU A 88 -9.39 -15.50 -2.77
C GLU A 88 -9.29 -14.16 -3.52
N SER A 89 -8.10 -13.56 -3.60
CA SER A 89 -7.89 -12.23 -4.19
C SER A 89 -8.27 -12.09 -5.68
N GLY A 90 -8.49 -13.21 -6.38
CA GLY A 90 -8.76 -13.22 -7.81
C GLY A 90 -10.17 -13.73 -8.20
N LEU A 91 -10.78 -14.59 -7.38
CA LEU A 91 -12.13 -15.13 -7.58
C LEU A 91 -13.11 -14.71 -6.49
N GLY A 92 -12.65 -14.22 -5.34
CA GLY A 92 -13.51 -13.84 -4.21
C GLY A 92 -14.05 -15.05 -3.47
N ALA A 93 -13.28 -16.14 -3.37
CA ALA A 93 -13.71 -17.36 -2.69
C ALA A 93 -14.06 -17.12 -1.22
N GLU A 94 -13.39 -16.17 -0.56
CA GLU A 94 -13.63 -15.72 0.81
C GLU A 94 -15.02 -15.12 1.04
N GLU A 95 -15.66 -14.61 -0.01
CA GLU A 95 -16.98 -13.98 0.06
C GLU A 95 -18.13 -14.99 -0.02
N LEU A 96 -17.84 -16.23 -0.44
CA LEU A 96 -18.83 -17.31 -0.52
C LEU A 96 -19.24 -17.76 0.88
N THR A 97 -20.50 -18.17 1.01
CA THR A 97 -21.01 -18.85 2.21
C THR A 97 -21.30 -20.32 1.89
N LEU A 98 -21.40 -21.18 2.92
CA LEU A 98 -21.78 -22.58 2.70
C LEU A 98 -23.16 -22.70 2.02
N GLY A 99 -24.13 -21.86 2.40
CA GLY A 99 -25.46 -21.85 1.77
C GLY A 99 -25.42 -21.43 0.29
N GLN A 100 -24.53 -20.50 -0.08
CA GLN A 100 -24.33 -20.14 -1.49
C GLN A 100 -23.67 -21.28 -2.28
N ILE A 101 -22.69 -21.95 -1.70
CA ILE A 101 -22.05 -23.11 -2.33
C ILE A 101 -23.08 -24.22 -2.55
N GLU A 102 -23.92 -24.50 -1.54
CA GLU A 102 -25.02 -25.45 -1.65
C GLU A 102 -25.99 -25.07 -2.78
N GLU A 103 -26.41 -23.80 -2.86
CA GLU A 103 -27.29 -23.31 -3.92
C GLU A 103 -26.67 -23.43 -5.33
N ILE A 104 -25.39 -23.08 -5.47
CA ILE A 104 -24.67 -23.11 -6.75
C ILE A 104 -24.46 -24.55 -7.24
N THR A 105 -24.03 -25.42 -6.34
CA THR A 105 -23.65 -26.80 -6.67
C THR A 105 -24.86 -27.73 -6.70
N GLY A 106 -25.96 -27.36 -6.03
CA GLY A 106 -27.10 -28.23 -5.78
C GLY A 106 -26.76 -29.39 -4.84
N ALA A 107 -25.70 -29.25 -4.04
CA ALA A 107 -25.37 -30.18 -2.97
C ALA A 107 -26.43 -30.11 -1.86
N ASP A 108 -26.38 -31.07 -0.94
CA ASP A 108 -27.23 -31.13 0.25
C ASP A 108 -26.30 -31.19 1.45
N PHE A 109 -26.31 -30.13 2.26
CA PHE A 109 -25.43 -30.00 3.41
C PHE A 109 -26.14 -30.29 4.74
N ASP A 110 -27.42 -30.70 4.73
CA ASP A 110 -28.21 -30.96 5.96
C ASP A 110 -27.59 -32.06 6.84
N ASP A 111 -26.86 -33.01 6.25
CA ASP A 111 -26.20 -34.11 6.96
C ASP A 111 -24.73 -33.81 7.33
N ILE A 112 -24.19 -32.64 6.95
CA ILE A 112 -22.83 -32.23 7.32
C ILE A 112 -22.83 -31.76 8.77
N THR A 113 -21.94 -32.32 9.57
CA THR A 113 -21.79 -31.97 10.98
C THR A 113 -20.61 -31.04 11.21
N ILE A 114 -20.64 -30.25 12.28
CA ILE A 114 -19.54 -29.37 12.69
C ILE A 114 -18.20 -30.11 12.78
N GLY A 115 -18.22 -31.35 13.27
CA GLY A 115 -17.03 -32.20 13.36
C GLY A 115 -16.39 -32.54 12.01
N ASN A 116 -17.10 -32.39 10.90
CA ASN A 116 -16.62 -32.68 9.54
C ASN A 116 -16.10 -31.44 8.80
N LEU A 117 -16.22 -30.25 9.39
CA LEU A 117 -15.71 -29.02 8.79
C LEU A 117 -14.22 -28.86 9.13
N GLU A 118 -13.34 -29.17 8.18
CA GLU A 118 -11.90 -29.14 8.42
C GLU A 118 -11.36 -27.72 8.65
N PHE A 119 -12.04 -26.69 8.14
CA PHE A 119 -11.70 -25.30 8.45
C PHE A 119 -12.04 -24.88 9.90
N LEU A 120 -12.75 -25.73 10.67
CA LEU A 120 -12.98 -25.52 12.11
C LEU A 120 -11.99 -26.30 13.00
N GLU A 121 -11.00 -26.97 12.41
CA GLU A 121 -9.93 -27.63 13.16
C GLU A 121 -9.13 -26.62 14.00
N GLY A 122 -9.04 -26.86 15.31
CA GLY A 122 -8.32 -25.99 16.24
C GLY A 122 -9.04 -24.69 16.61
N VAL A 123 -10.23 -24.43 16.06
CA VAL A 123 -11.05 -23.26 16.40
C VAL A 123 -11.72 -23.47 17.75
N SER A 124 -11.52 -22.54 18.68
CA SER A 124 -12.14 -22.60 20.00
C SER A 124 -13.63 -22.22 19.96
N MET A 125 -14.40 -22.64 20.96
CA MET A 125 -15.80 -22.25 21.08
C MET A 125 -15.95 -20.71 21.22
N ASP A 126 -15.01 -20.03 21.89
CA ASP A 126 -14.99 -18.57 22.01
C ASP A 126 -14.77 -17.87 20.66
N GLU A 127 -13.87 -18.38 19.82
CA GLU A 127 -13.63 -17.87 18.46
C GLU A 127 -14.82 -18.17 17.55
N PHE A 128 -15.36 -19.39 17.59
CA PHE A 128 -16.52 -19.78 16.81
C PHE A 128 -17.75 -18.89 17.07
N LEU A 129 -17.98 -18.45 18.31
CA LEU A 129 -19.05 -17.50 18.64
C LEU A 129 -18.83 -16.09 18.07
N GLN A 130 -17.57 -15.69 17.88
CA GLN A 130 -17.20 -14.39 17.30
C GLN A 130 -17.24 -14.42 15.77
N ASP A 131 -16.87 -15.55 15.18
CA ASP A 131 -16.79 -15.74 13.74
C ASP A 131 -18.16 -15.94 13.12
N VAL A 132 -19.06 -16.70 13.77
CA VAL A 132 -20.43 -16.88 13.29
C VAL A 132 -21.30 -15.66 13.66
N PRO A 133 -21.84 -14.91 12.66
CA PRO A 133 -22.53 -13.65 12.92
C PRO A 133 -23.68 -13.78 13.91
N PHE A 134 -23.62 -12.96 14.98
CA PHE A 134 -24.64 -12.87 16.03
C PHE A 134 -24.87 -14.14 16.84
N LEU A 135 -24.10 -15.22 16.66
CA LEU A 135 -24.34 -16.50 17.32
C LEU A 135 -24.33 -16.36 18.86
N GLU A 136 -23.44 -15.52 19.40
CA GLU A 136 -23.37 -15.22 20.84
C GLU A 136 -24.67 -14.62 21.45
N HIS A 137 -25.54 -14.02 20.61
CA HIS A 137 -26.76 -13.35 21.03
C HIS A 137 -28.00 -14.27 20.98
N TRP A 138 -27.88 -15.48 20.44
CA TRP A 138 -28.98 -16.43 20.40
C TRP A 138 -29.22 -17.04 21.78
N ASP A 139 -30.48 -17.12 22.18
CA ASP A 139 -30.86 -17.86 23.38
C ASP A 139 -30.60 -19.35 23.15
N VAL A 140 -30.06 -20.04 24.16
CA VAL A 140 -29.72 -21.46 24.02
C VAL A 140 -30.96 -22.32 23.69
N ASN A 141 -32.14 -21.92 24.21
CA ASN A 141 -33.41 -22.59 23.90
C ASN A 141 -33.83 -22.48 22.43
N ASP A 142 -33.31 -21.49 21.69
CA ASP A 142 -33.57 -21.32 20.26
C ASP A 142 -32.61 -22.16 19.40
N ILE A 143 -31.71 -22.93 20.03
CA ILE A 143 -30.79 -23.88 19.38
C ILE A 143 -31.00 -25.29 19.97
N PRO A 144 -32.08 -26.01 19.57
CA PRO A 144 -32.46 -27.28 20.19
C PRO A 144 -31.38 -28.36 20.12
N ALA A 145 -30.49 -28.28 19.13
CA ALA A 145 -29.39 -29.21 18.96
C ALA A 145 -28.39 -29.20 20.13
N LEU A 146 -28.34 -28.13 20.93
CA LEU A 146 -27.45 -28.02 22.09
C LEU A 146 -27.99 -28.74 23.34
N GLU A 147 -29.29 -29.03 23.42
CA GLU A 147 -29.92 -29.70 24.56
C GLU A 147 -29.33 -31.09 24.85
N LYS A 148 -28.78 -31.75 23.81
CA LYS A 148 -28.21 -33.11 23.91
C LYS A 148 -26.87 -33.15 24.67
N TYR A 149 -26.18 -32.01 24.83
CA TYR A 149 -24.86 -31.92 25.45
C TYR A 149 -24.89 -31.79 26.98
N SER A 150 -25.82 -32.52 27.62
CA SER A 150 -25.94 -32.64 29.09
C SER A 150 -24.69 -33.12 29.81
N GLN A 151 -23.69 -33.64 29.07
CA GLN A 151 -22.37 -34.04 29.59
C GLN A 151 -21.57 -32.88 30.19
N TYR A 152 -21.85 -31.65 29.76
CA TYR A 152 -21.30 -30.44 30.37
C TYR A 152 -22.18 -29.88 31.50
N GLY A 153 -23.21 -30.62 31.92
CA GLY A 153 -24.23 -30.19 32.88
C GLY A 153 -25.47 -29.59 32.22
N GLU A 154 -26.31 -28.89 33.00
CA GLU A 154 -27.45 -28.09 32.49
C GLU A 154 -26.99 -26.72 31.95
N ILE A 155 -25.73 -26.60 31.50
CA ILE A 155 -25.16 -25.30 31.07
C ILE A 155 -25.77 -24.80 29.76
N PHE A 156 -26.08 -25.72 28.83
CA PHE A 156 -26.78 -25.41 27.59
C PHE A 156 -28.29 -25.54 27.84
N SER A 157 -28.79 -24.87 28.87
CA SER A 157 -30.22 -24.82 29.17
C SER A 157 -30.62 -23.49 29.82
N GLY A 158 -31.83 -23.03 29.50
CA GLY A 158 -32.41 -21.82 30.09
C GLY A 158 -32.41 -20.62 29.15
N ASP A 159 -32.95 -19.51 29.65
CA ASP A 159 -33.23 -18.29 28.88
C ASP A 159 -32.02 -17.34 28.79
N GLN A 160 -30.80 -17.89 28.79
CA GLN A 160 -29.55 -17.13 28.64
C GLN A 160 -29.07 -17.22 27.20
N THR A 161 -28.35 -16.18 26.75
CA THR A 161 -27.69 -16.23 25.46
C THR A 161 -26.50 -17.18 25.48
N LEU A 162 -26.14 -17.74 24.33
CA LEU A 162 -25.00 -18.63 24.20
C LEU A 162 -23.69 -17.93 24.63
N GLY A 163 -23.54 -16.63 24.34
CA GLY A 163 -22.42 -15.83 24.82
C GLY A 163 -22.35 -15.70 26.34
N ASP A 164 -23.48 -15.48 27.02
CA ASP A 164 -23.54 -15.43 28.49
C ASP A 164 -23.18 -16.78 29.11
N VAL A 165 -23.62 -17.88 28.49
CA VAL A 165 -23.31 -19.25 28.93
C VAL A 165 -21.81 -19.54 28.80
N ILE A 166 -21.20 -19.23 27.65
CA ILE A 166 -19.78 -19.48 27.43
C ILE A 166 -18.91 -18.55 28.30
N ALA A 167 -19.26 -17.27 28.43
CA ALA A 167 -18.54 -16.34 29.31
C ALA A 167 -18.56 -16.76 30.79
N ALA A 168 -19.61 -17.48 31.22
CA ALA A 168 -19.71 -18.04 32.57
C ALA A 168 -18.92 -19.35 32.75
N ASN A 169 -18.51 -20.01 31.66
CA ASN A 169 -17.77 -21.28 31.66
C ASN A 169 -16.53 -21.20 30.74
N PRO A 170 -15.49 -20.41 31.10
CA PRO A 170 -14.34 -20.14 30.25
C PRO A 170 -13.55 -21.40 29.84
N GLU A 171 -13.64 -22.47 30.64
CA GLU A 171 -13.03 -23.75 30.31
C GLU A 171 -13.65 -24.42 29.09
N ILE A 172 -14.93 -24.14 28.76
CA ILE A 172 -15.62 -24.64 27.57
C ILE A 172 -15.38 -23.69 26.40
N GLY A 173 -15.35 -22.38 26.66
CA GLY A 173 -14.94 -21.37 25.67
C GLY A 173 -13.59 -21.69 25.01
N ALA A 174 -12.63 -22.15 25.80
CA ALA A 174 -11.30 -22.54 25.33
C ALA A 174 -11.21 -23.95 24.68
N MET A 175 -12.29 -24.74 24.65
CA MET A 175 -12.28 -26.06 23.99
C MET A 175 -12.53 -25.90 22.50
N GLU A 176 -12.01 -26.83 21.71
CA GLU A 176 -12.24 -26.87 20.26
C GLU A 176 -13.73 -27.08 19.96
N VAL A 177 -14.30 -26.28 19.06
CA VAL A 177 -15.74 -26.34 18.72
C VAL A 177 -16.16 -27.74 18.26
N ARG A 178 -15.28 -28.43 17.52
CA ARG A 178 -15.48 -29.82 17.06
C ARG A 178 -15.60 -30.81 18.22
N ASP A 179 -14.93 -30.55 19.34
CA ASP A 179 -15.04 -31.37 20.56
C ASP A 179 -16.29 -31.05 21.39
N VAL A 180 -16.77 -29.81 21.33
CA VAL A 180 -17.94 -29.37 22.11
C VAL A 180 -19.26 -29.72 21.43
N ILE A 181 -19.38 -29.42 20.13
CA ILE A 181 -20.63 -29.54 19.36
C ILE A 181 -20.47 -30.33 18.05
N GLY A 182 -19.43 -31.16 17.91
CA GLY A 182 -19.09 -31.85 16.65
C GLY A 182 -20.21 -32.68 16.00
N ASP A 183 -21.15 -33.23 16.78
CA ASP A 183 -22.29 -34.01 16.27
C ASP A 183 -23.52 -33.14 15.90
N VAL A 184 -23.41 -31.81 15.92
CA VAL A 184 -24.47 -30.89 15.47
C VAL A 184 -24.37 -30.71 13.96
N SER A 185 -25.51 -30.74 13.27
CA SER A 185 -25.54 -30.42 11.83
C SER A 185 -25.30 -28.92 11.62
N ILE A 186 -24.67 -28.55 10.51
CA ILE A 186 -24.43 -27.15 10.17
C ILE A 186 -25.76 -26.36 10.07
N SER A 187 -26.85 -26.99 9.60
CA SER A 187 -28.16 -26.35 9.43
C SER A 187 -28.89 -26.14 10.76
N GLU A 188 -28.42 -26.79 11.83
CA GLU A 188 -28.94 -26.61 13.18
C GLU A 188 -28.26 -25.44 13.93
N ILE A 189 -27.18 -24.87 13.39
CA ILE A 189 -26.49 -23.71 13.97
C ILE A 189 -26.95 -22.42 13.28
N PRO A 190 -27.59 -21.48 14.01
CA PRO A 190 -28.04 -20.23 13.41
C PRO A 190 -26.90 -19.44 12.76
N ASN A 191 -27.17 -18.89 11.57
CA ASN A 191 -26.27 -18.02 10.80
C ASN A 191 -24.96 -18.65 10.29
N LEU A 192 -24.70 -19.94 10.55
CA LEU A 192 -23.47 -20.59 10.08
C LEU A 192 -23.40 -20.67 8.54
N GLU A 193 -24.50 -21.07 7.88
CA GLU A 193 -24.59 -21.15 6.41
C GLU A 193 -24.50 -19.79 5.70
N GLU A 194 -24.74 -18.71 6.44
CA GLU A 194 -24.68 -17.33 5.97
C GLU A 194 -23.33 -16.66 6.30
N SER A 195 -22.45 -17.36 7.04
CA SER A 195 -21.12 -16.87 7.38
C SER A 195 -20.23 -16.95 6.16
N GLN A 196 -19.51 -15.87 5.86
CA GLN A 196 -18.57 -15.87 4.73
C GLN A 196 -17.36 -16.73 5.10
N LEU A 197 -16.81 -17.47 4.14
CA LEU A 197 -15.63 -18.30 4.37
C LEU A 197 -14.49 -17.49 5.00
N GLY A 198 -14.25 -16.26 4.51
CA GLY A 198 -13.23 -15.35 5.03
C GLY A 198 -13.46 -14.84 6.46
N GLU A 199 -14.60 -15.15 7.09
CA GLU A 199 -14.80 -14.87 8.52
C GLU A 199 -14.16 -15.90 9.43
N PHE A 200 -13.79 -17.09 8.92
CA PHE A 200 -13.12 -18.15 9.67
C PHE A 200 -11.61 -18.05 9.53
N GLU A 201 -10.92 -17.79 10.63
CA GLU A 201 -9.46 -17.71 10.65
C GLU A 201 -8.84 -19.04 10.15
N GLY A 202 -7.83 -18.95 9.29
CA GLY A 202 -7.14 -20.11 8.74
C GLY A 202 -7.89 -20.85 7.62
N VAL A 203 -9.06 -20.37 7.16
CA VAL A 203 -9.73 -20.96 5.98
C VAL A 203 -8.83 -20.96 4.75
N GLY A 204 -7.99 -19.93 4.59
CA GLY A 204 -7.04 -19.80 3.49
C GLY A 204 -6.00 -20.93 3.48
N ASP A 205 -5.70 -21.55 4.63
CA ASP A 205 -4.72 -22.65 4.77
C ASP A 205 -5.24 -23.94 4.15
N LYS A 206 -6.56 -24.05 4.13
CA LYS A 206 -7.29 -25.25 3.77
C LYS A 206 -7.26 -25.41 2.26
N THR A 207 -7.18 -26.66 1.84
CA THR A 207 -7.32 -27.00 0.43
C THR A 207 -8.75 -26.73 0.00
N ILE A 208 -8.97 -26.61 -1.30
CA ILE A 208 -10.32 -26.42 -1.83
C ILE A 208 -11.21 -27.63 -1.49
N SER A 209 -10.62 -28.83 -1.35
CA SER A 209 -11.33 -30.05 -0.94
C SER A 209 -11.80 -30.07 0.52
N ASP A 210 -11.16 -29.28 1.39
CA ASP A 210 -11.48 -29.19 2.82
C ASP A 210 -12.74 -28.34 3.10
N VAL A 211 -13.21 -27.59 2.08
CA VAL A 211 -14.45 -26.81 2.14
C VAL A 211 -15.54 -27.57 1.36
N PRO A 212 -16.65 -27.98 2.01
CA PRO A 212 -17.71 -28.73 1.35
C PRO A 212 -18.22 -28.04 0.08
N GLY A 213 -18.17 -28.76 -1.05
CA GLY A 213 -18.69 -28.31 -2.35
C GLY A 213 -17.89 -27.19 -3.03
N LEU A 214 -16.87 -26.59 -2.42
CA LEU A 214 -16.13 -25.48 -3.02
C LEU A 214 -15.42 -25.89 -4.32
N GLY A 215 -14.87 -27.11 -4.36
CA GLY A 215 -14.25 -27.68 -5.58
C GLY A 215 -15.23 -27.92 -6.73
N ASP A 216 -16.54 -27.93 -6.45
CA ASP A 216 -17.62 -28.13 -7.43
C ASP A 216 -18.24 -26.80 -7.91
N VAL A 217 -17.79 -25.66 -7.37
CA VAL A 217 -18.22 -24.33 -7.82
C VAL A 217 -17.61 -24.06 -9.21
N PRO A 218 -18.44 -23.80 -10.25
CA PRO A 218 -17.91 -23.43 -11.56
C PRO A 218 -17.13 -22.11 -11.51
N LEU A 219 -16.02 -22.02 -12.25
CA LEU A 219 -15.15 -20.83 -12.24
C LEU A 219 -15.92 -19.52 -12.52
N GLY A 220 -16.94 -19.55 -13.39
CA GLY A 220 -17.78 -18.40 -13.73
C GLY A 220 -18.82 -18.03 -12.68
N SER A 221 -19.00 -18.83 -11.64
CA SER A 221 -19.96 -18.62 -10.54
C SER A 221 -19.33 -17.97 -9.30
N PHE A 222 -18.00 -17.75 -9.30
CA PHE A 222 -17.31 -17.11 -8.19
C PHE A 222 -17.64 -15.60 -8.06
N PRO A 223 -17.61 -15.03 -6.82
CA PRO A 223 -18.10 -13.68 -6.53
C PRO A 223 -17.40 -12.53 -7.26
N ILE A 224 -16.08 -12.63 -7.47
CA ILE A 224 -15.36 -11.74 -8.38
C ILE A 224 -15.56 -12.31 -9.77
N PRO A 225 -16.40 -11.68 -10.62
CA PRO A 225 -16.68 -12.22 -11.93
C PRO A 225 -15.35 -12.26 -12.69
N VAL A 226 -15.01 -13.47 -13.11
CA VAL A 226 -13.86 -13.81 -13.92
C VAL A 226 -13.98 -13.07 -15.25
N ALA A 227 -13.57 -11.79 -15.25
CA ALA A 227 -13.77 -10.72 -16.23
C ALA A 227 -15.06 -10.75 -17.08
N MET A 228 -15.85 -9.67 -16.95
CA MET A 228 -17.06 -9.38 -17.70
C MET A 228 -17.07 -9.91 -19.15
N PRO A 229 -17.93 -10.90 -19.49
CA PRO A 229 -18.06 -11.45 -20.84
C PRO A 229 -18.32 -10.39 -21.91
N SER A 230 -18.88 -9.23 -21.53
CA SER A 230 -19.17 -8.10 -22.41
C SER A 230 -17.94 -7.35 -22.94
N LEU A 231 -16.74 -7.57 -22.36
CA LEU A 231 -15.47 -7.01 -22.82
C LEU A 231 -14.52 -8.07 -23.37
N ASN A 232 -14.90 -9.35 -23.27
CA ASN A 232 -14.13 -10.43 -23.86
C ASN A 232 -14.30 -10.39 -25.37
N PHE A 233 -13.16 -10.32 -26.05
CA PHE A 233 -13.09 -10.58 -27.48
C PHE A 233 -12.94 -12.08 -27.65
N PHE A 234 -13.75 -12.63 -28.54
CA PHE A 234 -13.72 -14.03 -28.93
C PHE A 234 -13.12 -14.12 -30.33
N PRO A 235 -11.79 -13.97 -30.50
CA PRO A 235 -11.17 -14.36 -31.74
C PRO A 235 -11.26 -15.87 -31.92
N MET A 236 -11.18 -16.31 -33.15
CA MET A 236 -11.23 -17.72 -33.49
C MET A 236 -9.82 -18.27 -33.59
N GLN A 237 -9.64 -19.54 -33.24
CA GLN A 237 -8.43 -20.26 -33.61
C GLN A 237 -8.40 -20.44 -35.14
N ASP A 238 -7.30 -20.05 -35.77
CA ASP A 238 -7.06 -20.23 -37.19
C ASP A 238 -6.26 -21.52 -37.42
N ILE A 239 -4.96 -21.51 -37.11
CA ILE A 239 -4.08 -22.66 -37.37
C ILE A 239 -3.29 -23.01 -36.11
N ALA A 240 -3.16 -24.30 -35.82
CA ALA A 240 -2.23 -24.82 -34.81
C ALA A 240 -0.89 -25.20 -35.46
N PHE A 241 0.20 -24.65 -34.96
CA PHE A 241 1.56 -24.88 -35.46
C PHE A 241 2.42 -25.68 -34.48
N GLY A 242 3.32 -26.51 -35.01
CA GLY A 242 4.41 -27.14 -34.27
C GLY A 242 5.66 -26.27 -34.15
N LYS A 243 6.79 -26.88 -33.76
CA LYS A 243 8.07 -26.17 -33.51
C LYS A 243 8.81 -25.71 -34.76
N GLU A 244 8.44 -26.20 -35.94
CA GLU A 244 9.17 -25.90 -37.19
C GLU A 244 8.85 -24.49 -37.70
N GLU A 245 7.68 -23.95 -37.37
CA GLU A 245 7.28 -22.61 -37.80
C GLU A 245 8.04 -21.52 -37.01
N PHE A 246 8.53 -20.50 -37.71
CA PHE A 246 9.41 -19.46 -37.17
C PHE A 246 10.68 -19.97 -36.45
N SER A 247 11.23 -21.13 -36.85
CA SER A 247 12.44 -21.73 -36.25
C SER A 247 13.78 -20.97 -36.49
N GLY A 248 13.71 -19.75 -37.03
CA GLY A 248 14.86 -18.91 -37.34
C GLY A 248 15.36 -18.07 -36.16
N LEU A 249 16.20 -17.08 -36.46
CA LEU A 249 16.70 -16.11 -35.47
C LEU A 249 15.73 -14.96 -35.21
N SER A 250 14.63 -14.88 -35.97
CA SER A 250 13.57 -13.89 -35.78
C SER A 250 12.58 -14.42 -34.76
N GLY A 251 12.17 -13.56 -33.83
CA GLY A 251 11.12 -13.92 -32.88
C GLY A 251 9.77 -14.12 -33.56
N THR A 252 8.90 -14.94 -32.98
CA THR A 252 7.53 -15.15 -33.45
C THR A 252 6.83 -13.79 -33.59
N PRO A 253 6.28 -13.46 -34.78
CA PRO A 253 5.64 -12.18 -35.01
C PRO A 253 4.32 -12.09 -34.22
N GLN A 254 3.94 -10.88 -33.81
CA GLN A 254 2.66 -10.61 -33.13
C GLN A 254 2.34 -11.56 -31.96
N SER A 255 3.34 -11.95 -31.16
CA SER A 255 3.10 -12.74 -29.96
C SER A 255 2.10 -12.03 -29.04
N VAL A 256 1.09 -12.76 -28.59
CA VAL A 256 0.05 -12.25 -27.68
C VAL A 256 0.05 -12.94 -26.32
N SER A 257 0.90 -13.95 -26.14
CA SER A 257 1.16 -14.58 -24.86
C SER A 257 2.52 -14.13 -24.33
N GLY A 258 2.70 -14.17 -23.02
CA GLY A 258 3.93 -13.75 -22.39
C GLY A 258 3.88 -13.92 -20.89
N GLY A 259 4.52 -13.01 -20.17
CA GLY A 259 4.63 -13.03 -18.71
C GLY A 259 5.06 -11.67 -18.19
N THR A 260 5.35 -11.56 -16.90
CA THR A 260 5.72 -10.28 -16.29
C THR A 260 7.18 -9.89 -16.46
N ASN A 261 8.03 -10.82 -16.90
CA ASN A 261 9.48 -10.61 -17.07
C ASN A 261 10.18 -10.08 -15.81
N GLY A 262 9.81 -10.56 -14.63
CA GLY A 262 10.40 -10.11 -13.37
C GLY A 262 9.80 -8.80 -12.82
N THR A 263 8.74 -8.27 -13.44
CA THR A 263 8.08 -7.02 -13.05
C THR A 263 6.66 -7.27 -12.57
N GLN A 264 5.91 -6.22 -12.20
CA GLN A 264 4.49 -6.33 -11.89
C GLN A 264 3.59 -6.19 -13.13
N VAL A 265 4.17 -5.86 -14.29
CA VAL A 265 3.44 -5.56 -15.53
C VAL A 265 3.61 -6.72 -16.50
N TRP A 266 2.50 -7.31 -16.94
CA TRP A 266 2.51 -8.32 -18.00
C TRP A 266 2.97 -7.72 -19.33
N MET A 267 3.70 -8.49 -20.14
CA MET A 267 4.05 -8.09 -21.49
C MET A 267 4.06 -9.29 -22.45
N PRO A 268 3.75 -9.09 -23.74
CA PRO A 268 3.90 -10.15 -24.73
C PRO A 268 5.39 -10.44 -24.94
N ILE A 269 5.75 -11.72 -24.94
CA ILE A 269 7.14 -12.17 -25.11
C ILE A 269 7.17 -13.11 -26.31
N ALA A 270 8.01 -12.78 -27.30
CA ALA A 270 8.16 -13.58 -28.49
C ALA A 270 9.17 -14.71 -28.27
N CYS A 271 8.86 -15.90 -28.77
CA CYS A 271 9.80 -17.01 -28.81
C CYS A 271 10.80 -16.84 -29.97
N VAL A 272 12.05 -17.24 -29.76
CA VAL A 272 13.08 -17.34 -30.81
C VAL A 272 13.49 -18.81 -30.94
N GLY A 273 13.58 -19.31 -32.17
CA GLY A 273 13.99 -20.69 -32.45
C GLY A 273 12.85 -21.69 -32.66
N GLY A 274 11.61 -21.20 -32.81
CA GLY A 274 10.45 -22.02 -33.15
C GLY A 274 9.78 -22.63 -31.93
N CYS A 275 8.60 -22.13 -31.58
CA CYS A 275 7.78 -22.63 -30.49
C CYS A 275 6.42 -23.07 -31.05
N PRO A 276 5.81 -24.15 -30.54
CA PRO A 276 4.44 -24.48 -30.92
C PRO A 276 3.50 -23.37 -30.44
N HIS A 277 2.50 -23.07 -31.25
CA HIS A 277 1.59 -21.95 -31.01
C HIS A 277 0.31 -22.10 -31.83
N ILE A 278 -0.71 -21.33 -31.49
CA ILE A 278 -1.89 -21.13 -32.34
C ILE A 278 -1.87 -19.73 -32.95
N GLU A 279 -2.28 -19.63 -34.20
CA GLU A 279 -2.65 -18.38 -34.84
C GLU A 279 -4.11 -18.06 -34.55
N LEU A 280 -4.40 -16.80 -34.27
CA LEU A 280 -5.74 -16.28 -34.04
C LEU A 280 -6.22 -15.47 -35.24
N THR A 281 -7.54 -15.40 -35.40
CA THR A 281 -8.21 -14.63 -36.44
C THR A 281 -9.48 -13.97 -35.95
N ASP A 282 -10.06 -13.10 -36.78
CA ASP A 282 -11.23 -12.26 -36.51
C ASP A 282 -11.06 -11.30 -35.32
N SER A 283 -12.05 -10.41 -35.15
CA SER A 283 -12.10 -9.46 -34.03
C SER A 283 -10.82 -8.59 -33.84
N GLY A 284 -10.02 -8.38 -34.89
CA GLY A 284 -8.76 -7.62 -34.82
C GLY A 284 -7.55 -8.42 -34.31
N TRP A 285 -7.63 -9.76 -34.35
CA TRP A 285 -6.57 -10.69 -33.93
C TRP A 285 -5.87 -11.37 -35.11
N GLU A 286 -6.12 -10.96 -36.35
CA GLU A 286 -5.59 -11.62 -37.55
C GLU A 286 -4.06 -11.73 -37.54
N GLY A 287 -3.56 -12.97 -37.52
CA GLY A 287 -2.13 -13.28 -37.51
C GLY A 287 -1.45 -13.10 -36.15
N ALA A 288 -2.22 -12.89 -35.08
CA ALA A 288 -1.72 -12.90 -33.70
C ALA A 288 -1.37 -14.33 -33.26
N GLN A 289 -0.26 -14.49 -32.55
CA GLN A 289 0.29 -15.81 -32.21
C GLN A 289 0.26 -16.04 -30.70
N TRP A 290 -0.49 -17.04 -30.24
CA TRP A 290 -0.49 -17.47 -28.84
C TRP A 290 0.42 -18.68 -28.68
N LEU A 291 1.57 -18.46 -28.05
CA LEU A 291 2.61 -19.46 -27.81
C LEU A 291 2.16 -20.45 -26.72
N THR A 292 2.49 -21.73 -26.91
CA THR A 292 2.22 -22.76 -25.90
C THR A 292 3.04 -22.55 -24.63
N LYS A 293 2.64 -23.22 -23.54
CA LYS A 293 3.37 -23.21 -22.26
C LYS A 293 4.79 -23.75 -22.35
N GLU A 294 5.12 -24.50 -23.41
CA GLU A 294 6.50 -24.89 -23.70
C GLU A 294 7.41 -23.68 -23.95
N HIS A 295 6.86 -22.55 -24.40
CA HIS A 295 7.56 -21.29 -24.38
C HIS A 295 7.62 -20.77 -22.95
N ARG A 296 8.67 -21.18 -22.25
CA ARG A 296 8.98 -20.69 -20.92
C ARG A 296 9.44 -19.24 -20.97
N VAL A 297 8.79 -18.41 -20.15
CA VAL A 297 9.06 -16.98 -20.04
C VAL A 297 9.40 -16.64 -18.60
N ARG A 298 10.26 -15.63 -18.44
CA ARG A 298 10.52 -15.07 -17.12
C ARG A 298 9.24 -14.45 -16.57
N ASP A 299 8.88 -14.81 -15.35
CA ASP A 299 7.63 -14.41 -14.70
C ASP A 299 7.82 -14.30 -13.18
N GLY A 300 6.82 -13.79 -12.47
CA GLY A 300 6.94 -13.51 -11.03
C GLY A 300 7.77 -12.26 -10.72
N PHE A 301 7.68 -11.78 -9.49
CA PHE A 301 8.41 -10.61 -9.02
C PHE A 301 8.55 -10.62 -7.49
N GLY A 302 9.43 -9.78 -6.96
CA GLY A 302 9.73 -9.76 -5.53
C GLY A 302 10.52 -10.99 -5.06
N VAL A 303 10.43 -11.29 -3.77
CA VAL A 303 11.12 -12.42 -3.14
C VAL A 303 10.53 -13.75 -3.62
N LEU A 304 9.21 -13.85 -3.73
CA LEU A 304 8.51 -15.04 -4.23
C LEU A 304 8.87 -15.32 -5.69
N GLY A 305 8.94 -14.28 -6.51
CA GLY A 305 9.35 -14.40 -7.91
C GLY A 305 10.82 -14.76 -8.12
N ALA A 306 11.67 -14.70 -7.09
CA ALA A 306 13.05 -15.20 -7.18
C ALA A 306 13.14 -16.73 -6.97
N MET A 307 12.08 -17.35 -6.46
CA MET A 307 12.04 -18.79 -6.17
C MET A 307 11.42 -19.58 -7.31
N TYR A 308 10.33 -19.05 -7.86
CA TYR A 308 9.72 -19.53 -9.09
C TYR A 308 9.65 -18.33 -10.03
N ASP A 309 10.61 -18.25 -10.95
CA ASP A 309 10.82 -17.08 -11.82
C ASP A 309 10.46 -17.35 -13.29
N GLU A 310 9.78 -18.47 -13.54
CA GLU A 310 9.47 -18.98 -14.87
C GLU A 310 8.05 -19.54 -14.96
N ALA A 311 7.29 -19.11 -15.97
CA ALA A 311 5.97 -19.64 -16.31
C ALA A 311 5.93 -20.03 -17.80
N GLY A 312 5.00 -20.91 -18.19
CA GLY A 312 4.66 -21.07 -19.60
C GLY A 312 3.92 -19.83 -20.11
N ALA A 313 4.18 -19.39 -21.33
CA ALA A 313 3.59 -18.18 -21.88
C ALA A 313 2.06 -18.17 -21.79
N TYR A 314 1.50 -17.10 -21.26
CA TYR A 314 0.10 -17.05 -20.87
C TYR A 314 -0.56 -15.71 -21.17
N ARG A 315 -1.89 -15.68 -20.98
CA ARG A 315 -2.71 -14.47 -20.84
C ARG A 315 -3.57 -14.58 -19.57
N ILE A 316 -4.08 -13.46 -19.08
CA ILE A 316 -4.91 -13.38 -17.86
C ILE A 316 -6.26 -12.72 -18.20
N PRO A 317 -7.06 -13.33 -19.09
CA PRO A 317 -8.34 -12.77 -19.51
C PRO A 317 -9.36 -12.71 -18.37
N PHE A 318 -9.05 -13.34 -17.25
CA PHE A 318 -9.93 -13.68 -16.15
C PHE A 318 -9.56 -12.98 -14.84
N GLY A 319 -8.60 -12.04 -14.92
CA GLY A 319 -8.01 -11.42 -13.74
C GLY A 319 -6.80 -12.19 -13.21
N PRO A 320 -6.30 -11.82 -12.02
CA PRO A 320 -5.02 -12.29 -11.50
C PRO A 320 -5.07 -13.64 -10.77
N ALA A 321 -6.25 -14.28 -10.65
CA ALA A 321 -6.43 -15.57 -9.97
C ALA A 321 -5.56 -16.66 -10.61
N PHE A 322 -5.64 -16.74 -11.94
CA PHE A 322 -4.93 -17.73 -12.73
C PHE A 322 -4.65 -17.20 -14.13
N ALA A 323 -3.59 -17.75 -14.71
CA ALA A 323 -3.19 -17.56 -16.09
C ALA A 323 -3.84 -18.62 -16.98
N LEU A 324 -4.36 -18.22 -18.14
CA LEU A 324 -4.81 -19.13 -19.19
C LEU A 324 -3.64 -19.46 -20.12
N GLN A 325 -3.41 -20.75 -20.36
CA GLN A 325 -2.32 -21.25 -21.19
C GLN A 325 -2.84 -22.18 -22.29
N VAL A 326 -2.23 -22.08 -23.47
CA VAL A 326 -2.26 -23.17 -24.46
C VAL A 326 -1.19 -24.16 -24.02
N THR A 327 -1.57 -25.36 -23.61
CA THR A 327 -0.66 -26.34 -23.04
C THR A 327 0.11 -27.10 -24.12
N SER A 328 -0.56 -27.47 -25.20
CA SER A 328 0.04 -28.19 -26.32
C SER A 328 -0.71 -27.89 -27.63
N THR A 329 -0.08 -28.22 -28.76
CA THR A 329 -0.70 -28.20 -30.08
C THR A 329 -0.37 -29.47 -30.87
N ASP A 330 -1.30 -29.93 -31.69
CA ASP A 330 -1.07 -30.95 -32.71
C ASP A 330 -1.40 -30.39 -34.10
N GLU A 331 -0.35 -30.00 -34.82
CA GLU A 331 -0.44 -29.44 -36.17
C GLU A 331 -1.14 -30.37 -37.18
N LYS A 332 -1.10 -31.69 -36.99
CA LYS A 332 -1.73 -32.63 -37.94
C LYS A 332 -3.24 -32.66 -37.80
N THR A 333 -3.73 -32.52 -36.57
CA THR A 333 -5.16 -32.57 -36.25
C THR A 333 -5.76 -31.17 -36.12
N GLY A 334 -4.92 -30.14 -35.97
CA GLY A 334 -5.32 -28.76 -35.75
C GLY A 334 -5.74 -28.49 -34.31
N ILE A 335 -5.44 -29.40 -33.36
CA ILE A 335 -5.90 -29.32 -31.98
C ILE A 335 -4.96 -28.44 -31.14
N ALA A 336 -5.54 -27.68 -30.22
CA ALA A 336 -4.86 -27.01 -29.13
C ALA A 336 -5.50 -27.39 -27.78
N GLU A 337 -4.68 -27.75 -26.80
CA GLU A 337 -5.13 -28.14 -25.46
C GLU A 337 -4.98 -26.96 -24.49
N TRP A 338 -5.90 -26.81 -23.54
CA TRP A 338 -5.92 -25.69 -22.60
C TRP A 338 -5.61 -26.10 -21.16
N GLY A 339 -5.09 -25.14 -20.41
CA GLY A 339 -4.77 -25.29 -19.00
C GLY A 339 -4.79 -23.94 -18.28
N LEU A 340 -4.93 -24.02 -16.97
CA LEU A 340 -4.75 -22.89 -16.07
C LEU A 340 -3.38 -23.00 -15.42
N ALA A 341 -2.81 -21.87 -15.05
CA ALA A 341 -1.66 -21.83 -14.17
C ALA A 341 -1.96 -20.91 -13.00
N PHE A 342 -1.69 -21.38 -11.80
CA PHE A 342 -1.90 -20.63 -10.55
C PHE A 342 -0.55 -20.16 -10.01
N ARG A 343 -0.59 -19.10 -9.21
CA ARG A 343 0.58 -18.51 -8.57
C ARG A 343 0.28 -18.18 -7.13
N VAL A 344 1.34 -18.02 -6.37
CA VAL A 344 1.28 -17.59 -4.97
C VAL A 344 1.72 -16.14 -4.89
N CYS A 345 0.90 -15.30 -4.27
CA CYS A 345 1.14 -13.87 -4.13
C CYS A 345 1.07 -13.46 -2.66
N LYS A 346 1.96 -12.54 -2.26
CA LYS A 346 1.87 -11.80 -0.99
C LYS A 346 2.06 -10.31 -1.28
N ARG A 347 0.98 -9.51 -1.19
CA ARG A 347 0.89 -8.16 -1.79
C ARG A 347 0.32 -7.06 -0.88
N GLY A 348 1.17 -6.29 -0.18
CA GLY A 348 0.83 -5.23 0.82
C GLY A 348 1.95 -5.08 1.88
N ILE A 349 1.76 -5.13 3.22
CA ILE A 349 2.71 -4.61 4.27
C ILE A 349 4.05 -5.20 3.89
N ILE A 350 4.16 -6.52 3.89
CA ILE A 350 5.37 -7.23 3.50
C ILE A 350 5.11 -7.74 2.10
N ASP A 351 5.26 -6.88 1.10
CA ASP A 351 5.18 -7.25 -0.31
C ASP A 351 6.36 -8.17 -0.69
N LEU A 352 6.14 -9.48 -0.58
CA LEU A 352 7.10 -10.48 -1.09
C LEU A 352 6.92 -10.69 -2.60
N GLY A 353 5.98 -10.00 -3.23
CA GLY A 353 5.65 -10.12 -4.63
C GLY A 353 4.83 -11.36 -4.94
N CYS A 354 5.02 -11.93 -6.11
CA CYS A 354 4.34 -13.14 -6.54
C CYS A 354 5.33 -14.11 -7.16
N THR A 355 5.13 -15.40 -6.97
CA THR A 355 5.75 -16.43 -7.82
C THR A 355 5.33 -16.21 -9.27
N ALA A 356 6.06 -16.84 -10.19
CA ALA A 356 5.53 -17.12 -11.52
C ALA A 356 4.21 -17.90 -11.44
N TYR A 357 3.42 -17.91 -12.51
CA TYR A 357 2.34 -18.89 -12.67
C TYR A 357 2.90 -20.29 -12.93
N PHE A 358 3.32 -20.97 -11.85
CA PHE A 358 4.09 -22.22 -11.89
C PHE A 358 3.23 -23.46 -11.60
N MET A 359 2.08 -23.32 -10.95
CA MET A 359 1.17 -24.44 -10.66
C MET A 359 0.27 -24.67 -11.87
N GLU A 360 0.74 -25.45 -12.85
CA GLU A 360 0.06 -25.67 -14.12
C GLU A 360 -0.91 -26.85 -14.06
N VAL A 361 -2.20 -26.54 -14.17
CA VAL A 361 -3.33 -27.47 -14.08
C VAL A 361 -3.97 -27.62 -15.47
N PRO A 362 -4.03 -28.83 -16.05
CA PRO A 362 -4.75 -29.05 -17.30
C PRO A 362 -6.25 -28.74 -17.13
N LEU A 363 -6.91 -28.23 -18.17
CA LEU A 363 -8.37 -28.04 -18.15
C LEU A 363 -9.15 -29.21 -18.75
N GLY A 364 -8.48 -30.09 -19.51
CA GLY A 364 -9.17 -31.15 -20.27
C GLY A 364 -10.05 -30.60 -21.41
N ILE A 365 -9.84 -29.34 -21.80
CA ILE A 365 -10.55 -28.67 -22.89
C ILE A 365 -9.63 -28.56 -24.11
N GLU A 366 -10.18 -28.86 -25.28
CA GLU A 366 -9.52 -28.78 -26.58
C GLU A 366 -10.24 -27.80 -27.51
N THR A 367 -9.48 -27.13 -28.37
CA THR A 367 -10.00 -26.29 -29.47
C THR A 367 -9.35 -26.66 -30.80
N LYS A 368 -10.02 -26.30 -31.89
CA LYS A 368 -9.54 -26.47 -33.27
C LYS A 368 -9.85 -25.24 -34.11
N GLU A 369 -9.36 -25.25 -35.35
CA GLU A 369 -9.71 -24.25 -36.37
C GLU A 369 -11.22 -23.96 -36.37
N GLY A 370 -11.57 -22.69 -36.20
CA GLY A 370 -12.95 -22.22 -36.19
C GLY A 370 -13.61 -22.14 -34.81
N ASP A 371 -12.96 -22.58 -33.73
CA ASP A 371 -13.50 -22.43 -32.38
C ASP A 371 -13.14 -21.06 -31.78
N ASP A 372 -14.06 -20.49 -30.99
CA ASP A 372 -13.82 -19.22 -30.31
C ASP A 372 -12.90 -19.40 -29.09
N ILE A 373 -11.99 -18.46 -28.92
CA ILE A 373 -10.98 -18.44 -27.86
C ILE A 373 -11.21 -17.23 -26.95
N ILE A 374 -11.16 -17.42 -25.63
CA ILE A 374 -11.14 -16.29 -24.69
C ILE A 374 -9.71 -15.77 -24.59
N THR A 375 -9.46 -14.57 -25.13
CA THR A 375 -8.16 -13.90 -25.04
C THR A 375 -8.13 -12.74 -24.05
N GLY A 376 -9.29 -12.22 -23.63
CA GLY A 376 -9.39 -10.93 -22.96
C GLY A 376 -9.00 -9.77 -23.90
N VAL A 377 -8.86 -8.56 -23.36
CA VAL A 377 -8.58 -7.36 -24.16
C VAL A 377 -7.15 -7.35 -24.71
N ARG A 378 -6.96 -6.83 -25.92
CA ARG A 378 -5.63 -6.61 -26.50
C ARG A 378 -5.03 -5.28 -25.99
N ASP A 379 -4.63 -5.26 -24.72
CA ASP A 379 -4.31 -4.04 -23.96
C ASP A 379 -2.85 -3.94 -23.46
N GLY A 380 -2.03 -4.96 -23.70
CA GLY A 380 -0.67 -5.02 -23.14
C GLY A 380 -0.64 -5.33 -21.64
N LEU A 381 -1.78 -5.65 -21.02
CA LEU A 381 -1.92 -6.12 -19.63
C LEU A 381 -2.26 -7.61 -19.57
N GLY A 382 -2.10 -8.32 -20.68
CA GLY A 382 -2.39 -9.75 -20.77
C GLY A 382 -3.87 -10.04 -20.87
N GLY A 383 -4.71 -9.03 -21.15
CA GLY A 383 -6.17 -9.18 -21.14
C GLY A 383 -6.80 -8.97 -19.77
N ALA A 384 -6.03 -8.59 -18.76
CA ALA A 384 -6.57 -8.17 -17.47
C ALA A 384 -7.36 -6.87 -17.64
N THR A 385 -8.68 -6.97 -17.66
CA THR A 385 -9.53 -5.81 -17.41
C THR A 385 -9.42 -5.47 -15.94
N ILE A 386 -8.68 -4.41 -15.60
CA ILE A 386 -9.02 -3.59 -14.44
C ILE A 386 -10.52 -3.27 -14.61
N PRO A 387 -11.37 -3.35 -13.56
CA PRO A 387 -12.77 -2.96 -13.68
C PRO A 387 -12.83 -1.67 -14.49
N LEU A 388 -13.53 -1.70 -15.63
CA LEU A 388 -13.86 -0.46 -16.31
C LEU A 388 -14.43 0.44 -15.22
N ASP A 389 -13.81 1.58 -14.99
CA ASP A 389 -14.34 2.59 -14.07
C ASP A 389 -15.83 2.66 -14.35
N ALA A 390 -16.61 2.36 -13.29
CA ALA A 390 -18.05 2.30 -13.41
C ALA A 390 -18.46 3.62 -14.08
N PRO A 391 -19.26 3.59 -15.17
CA PRO A 391 -19.70 4.82 -15.79
C PRO A 391 -20.28 5.68 -14.66
N PRO A 392 -19.88 6.94 -14.45
CA PRO A 392 -20.07 7.67 -13.18
C PRO A 392 -21.49 7.58 -12.57
N SER A 393 -22.48 7.36 -13.44
CA SER A 393 -23.86 6.97 -13.12
C SER A 393 -24.10 5.67 -12.31
N TRP A 394 -23.10 4.81 -12.11
CA TRP A 394 -23.23 3.49 -11.47
C TRP A 394 -22.64 3.46 -10.06
N GLU A 395 -21.67 4.32 -9.75
CA GLU A 395 -21.23 4.60 -8.38
C GLU A 395 -22.36 5.10 -7.50
N GLU A 396 -23.36 5.77 -8.10
CA GLU A 396 -24.58 6.20 -7.41
C GLU A 396 -25.50 5.04 -6.97
N LYS A 397 -25.19 3.79 -7.34
CA LYS A 397 -26.05 2.60 -7.08
C LYS A 397 -25.39 1.48 -6.28
N ARG A 398 -24.10 1.59 -5.93
CA ARG A 398 -23.38 0.54 -5.20
C ARG A 398 -23.82 0.52 -3.72
N PRO A 399 -24.28 -0.61 -3.15
CA PRO A 399 -24.47 -0.72 -1.70
C PRO A 399 -23.10 -0.80 -1.00
N ASN A 400 -23.04 -0.41 0.28
CA ASN A 400 -21.79 -0.42 1.05
C ASN A 400 -21.34 -1.86 1.38
N SER A 401 -20.06 -2.17 1.18
CA SER A 401 -19.44 -3.41 1.69
C SER A 401 -19.09 -3.31 3.19
N PRO A 402 -19.09 -4.43 3.94
CA PRO A 402 -19.05 -4.46 5.41
C PRO A 402 -17.69 -4.11 6.03
N ARG A 403 -17.58 -4.24 7.37
CA ARG A 403 -16.52 -3.66 8.19
C ARG A 403 -15.26 -4.53 8.31
N LYS A 404 -15.38 -5.86 8.32
CA LYS A 404 -14.30 -6.83 8.56
C LYS A 404 -13.18 -6.77 7.50
N LEU A 405 -13.53 -6.67 6.21
CA LEU A 405 -12.56 -6.57 5.09
C LEU A 405 -11.71 -5.27 5.07
N ARG A 406 -12.10 -4.22 5.81
CA ARG A 406 -11.29 -2.99 5.95
C ARG A 406 -10.20 -3.09 7.00
N GLU A 407 -10.33 -4.03 7.95
CA GLU A 407 -9.42 -4.16 9.09
C GLU A 407 -8.15 -4.95 8.69
N VAL A 408 -8.23 -5.83 7.67
CA VAL A 408 -7.13 -6.66 7.13
C VAL A 408 -6.17 -5.89 6.19
N GLU A 409 -6.66 -4.96 5.36
CA GLU A 409 -5.80 -4.11 4.52
C GLU A 409 -4.92 -3.13 5.35
N GLU A 410 -5.38 -2.71 6.53
CA GLU A 410 -4.69 -1.72 7.39
C GLU A 410 -3.51 -2.31 8.18
N ALA A 411 -3.57 -3.60 8.49
CA ALA A 411 -2.42 -4.38 8.95
C ALA A 411 -1.50 -4.77 7.78
N TYR A 412 -1.76 -4.28 6.57
CA TYR A 412 -1.00 -4.54 5.34
C TYR A 412 -0.43 -3.23 4.68
N ASP A 413 -0.29 -2.08 5.37
CA ASP A 413 0.69 -1.02 4.99
C ASP A 413 1.73 -0.53 6.03
N ARG A 414 1.60 -0.88 7.32
CA ARG A 414 2.49 -0.40 8.42
C ARG A 414 3.97 -0.89 8.48
N ALA A 415 4.37 -2.07 8.00
CA ALA A 415 5.69 -2.66 8.34
C ALA A 415 6.79 -2.61 7.26
N PHE A 416 6.56 -2.10 6.04
CA PHE A 416 7.62 -2.12 5.03
C PHE A 416 7.70 -0.84 4.20
N SER A 417 8.85 -0.18 4.33
CA SER A 417 9.49 0.71 3.37
C SER A 417 9.16 2.22 3.37
N SER A 418 10.06 2.96 4.06
CA SER A 418 10.62 4.26 3.65
C SER A 418 9.92 5.58 4.06
N GLY A 419 10.10 5.93 5.35
CA GLY A 419 10.54 7.30 5.65
C GLY A 419 9.48 8.28 6.11
N ALA A 420 8.89 8.02 7.28
CA ALA A 420 8.56 9.08 8.23
C ALA A 420 9.08 8.63 9.60
N GLN A 421 9.99 9.37 10.24
CA GLN A 421 10.57 8.98 11.53
C GLN A 421 9.75 9.51 12.72
N VAL A 422 8.41 9.47 12.68
CA VAL A 422 7.58 10.00 13.78
C VAL A 422 7.14 8.87 14.71
N LYS A 423 7.51 8.98 16.00
CA LYS A 423 6.87 8.24 17.08
C LYS A 423 5.52 8.90 17.38
N MET A 424 4.47 8.23 16.95
CA MET A 424 3.09 8.58 17.23
C MET A 424 2.42 7.32 17.76
N ASP A 425 1.74 7.42 18.90
CA ASP A 425 0.96 6.30 19.42
C ASP A 425 -0.23 6.00 18.50
N GLU A 426 -0.68 4.74 18.54
CA GLU A 426 -1.72 4.22 17.65
C GLU A 426 -3.05 4.96 17.82
N ASP A 427 -3.50 5.15 19.08
CA ASP A 427 -4.68 5.93 19.43
C ASP A 427 -4.64 7.36 18.85
N CYS A 428 -3.46 7.99 18.87
CA CYS A 428 -3.24 9.29 18.25
C CYS A 428 -3.41 9.23 16.74
N LEU A 429 -2.75 8.30 16.05
CA LEU A 429 -2.83 8.18 14.60
C LEU A 429 -4.27 7.90 14.15
N GLU A 430 -4.94 6.93 14.77
CA GLU A 430 -6.34 6.61 14.51
C GLU A 430 -7.26 7.80 14.77
N GLY A 431 -7.02 8.50 15.88
CA GLY A 431 -7.71 9.73 16.22
C GLY A 431 -7.61 10.76 15.10
N LEU A 432 -6.43 10.96 14.52
CA LEU A 432 -6.21 11.89 13.42
C LEU A 432 -6.81 11.40 12.10
N VAL A 433 -6.63 10.12 11.76
CA VAL A 433 -7.19 9.50 10.54
C VAL A 433 -8.72 9.59 10.53
N SER A 434 -9.38 9.33 11.67
CA SER A 434 -10.83 9.45 11.80
C SER A 434 -11.37 10.86 11.54
N VAL A 435 -10.59 11.90 11.87
CA VAL A 435 -10.92 13.29 11.53
C VAL A 435 -10.61 13.57 10.07
N ALA A 436 -9.53 13.00 9.53
CA ALA A 436 -9.05 13.19 8.17
C ALA A 436 -10.00 12.67 7.10
N THR A 437 -10.54 11.47 7.27
CA THR A 437 -11.49 10.87 6.33
C THR A 437 -12.20 9.65 6.91
N SER A 438 -13.33 9.28 6.32
CA SER A 438 -14.02 7.99 6.60
C SER A 438 -13.84 6.97 5.45
N HIS A 439 -13.22 7.40 4.36
CA HIS A 439 -12.92 6.63 3.14
C HIS A 439 -11.47 6.92 2.74
N HIS A 440 -10.69 5.94 2.27
CA HIS A 440 -9.24 6.12 1.98
C HIS A 440 -8.40 6.39 3.23
N GLN A 441 -8.59 5.58 4.27
CA GLN A 441 -7.90 5.72 5.56
C GLN A 441 -6.40 5.47 5.42
N THR A 442 -6.02 4.55 4.55
CA THR A 442 -4.65 4.18 4.19
C THR A 442 -3.79 5.37 3.74
N GLU A 443 -4.25 6.14 2.76
CA GLU A 443 -3.49 7.29 2.26
C GLU A 443 -3.41 8.44 3.29
N ALA A 444 -4.45 8.62 4.10
CA ALA A 444 -4.41 9.56 5.22
C ALA A 444 -3.40 9.09 6.29
N ALA A 445 -3.38 7.81 6.63
CA ALA A 445 -2.43 7.21 7.56
C ALA A 445 -0.97 7.28 7.05
N TYR A 446 -0.76 7.31 5.73
CA TYR A 446 0.55 7.52 5.12
C TYR A 446 1.01 8.99 5.16
N ILE A 447 0.12 9.94 4.87
CA ILE A 447 0.47 11.37 4.75
C ILE A 447 0.51 12.08 6.10
N ILE A 448 -0.37 11.74 7.05
CA ILE A 448 -0.45 12.42 8.36
C ILE A 448 0.91 12.36 9.11
N PRO A 449 1.59 11.21 9.27
CA PRO A 449 2.89 11.15 9.93
C PRO A 449 3.96 12.02 9.24
N LYS A 450 3.97 12.08 7.91
CA LYS A 450 4.92 12.94 7.16
C LYS A 450 4.63 14.43 7.39
N VAL A 451 3.36 14.81 7.45
CA VAL A 451 2.96 16.19 7.80
C VAL A 451 3.36 16.51 9.24
N VAL A 452 3.22 15.57 10.18
CA VAL A 452 3.70 15.72 11.56
C VAL A 452 5.22 15.90 11.58
N GLU A 453 5.98 15.08 10.85
CA GLU A 453 7.44 15.17 10.76
C GLU A 453 7.93 16.53 10.26
N SER A 454 7.38 17.00 9.13
CA SER A 454 7.74 18.30 8.58
C SER A 454 7.26 19.44 9.50
N SER A 455 6.10 19.29 10.14
CA SER A 455 5.62 20.26 11.14
C SER A 455 6.56 20.37 12.34
N ASN A 456 7.07 19.25 12.84
CA ASN A 456 8.08 19.21 13.90
C ASN A 456 9.39 19.88 13.45
N LYS A 457 9.86 19.56 12.24
CA LYS A 457 11.05 20.18 11.63
C LYS A 457 10.94 21.71 11.56
N HIS A 458 9.74 22.23 11.30
CA HIS A 458 9.46 23.68 11.22
C HIS A 458 9.00 24.30 12.56
N GLY A 459 8.97 23.52 13.64
CA GLY A 459 8.65 23.99 14.98
C GLY A 459 7.19 24.44 15.15
N LEU A 460 6.25 23.80 14.45
CA LEU A 460 4.82 24.11 14.56
C LEU A 460 4.25 23.58 15.89
N SER A 461 3.37 24.37 16.49
CA SER A 461 2.57 23.94 17.65
C SER A 461 1.42 23.01 17.24
N LYS A 462 0.84 22.25 18.18
CA LYS A 462 -0.32 21.38 17.92
C LYS A 462 -1.50 22.11 17.22
N PRO A 463 -1.90 23.34 17.64
CA PRO A 463 -2.90 24.12 16.91
C PRO A 463 -2.54 24.42 15.46
N GLN A 464 -1.26 24.70 15.19
CA GLN A 464 -0.78 25.00 13.85
C GLN A 464 -0.76 23.75 12.98
N LEU A 465 -0.27 22.62 13.50
CA LEU A 465 -0.35 21.31 12.86
C LEU A 465 -1.81 20.92 12.55
N ALA A 466 -2.74 21.14 13.49
CA ALA A 466 -4.15 20.88 13.29
C ALA A 466 -4.72 21.63 12.08
N TYR A 467 -4.32 22.89 11.91
CA TYR A 467 -4.73 23.70 10.78
C TYR A 467 -4.09 23.28 9.44
N VAL A 468 -2.84 22.83 9.47
CA VAL A 468 -2.18 22.23 8.30
C VAL A 468 -2.94 20.98 7.85
N LEU A 469 -3.24 20.05 8.75
CA LEU A 469 -4.01 18.83 8.46
C LEU A 469 -5.43 19.15 7.96
N ALA A 470 -6.09 20.16 8.54
CA ALA A 470 -7.38 20.64 8.08
C ALA A 470 -7.35 21.18 6.65
N THR A 471 -6.24 21.81 6.26
CA THR A 471 -6.02 22.28 4.89
C THR A 471 -5.89 21.10 3.93
N VAL A 472 -5.08 20.09 4.27
CA VAL A 472 -4.95 18.86 3.45
C VAL A 472 -6.31 18.19 3.25
N LYS A 473 -7.09 18.03 4.33
CA LYS A 473 -8.45 17.48 4.27
C LYS A 473 -9.33 18.23 3.26
N ALA A 474 -9.24 19.55 3.23
CA ALA A 474 -10.10 20.37 2.38
C ALA A 474 -9.69 20.36 0.91
N GLU A 475 -8.39 20.26 0.63
CA GLU A 475 -7.85 20.27 -0.74
C GLU A 475 -7.89 18.89 -1.40
N VAL A 476 -7.50 17.83 -0.67
CA VAL A 476 -7.32 16.48 -1.24
C VAL A 476 -8.08 15.39 -0.49
N GLY A 477 -8.83 15.71 0.57
CA GLY A 477 -9.55 14.71 1.35
C GLY A 477 -10.68 13.99 0.59
N GLY A 478 -11.25 14.62 -0.44
CA GLY A 478 -12.27 14.02 -1.31
C GLY A 478 -11.73 13.13 -2.43
N VAL A 479 -10.40 13.08 -2.61
CA VAL A 479 -9.70 12.27 -3.62
C VAL A 479 -8.68 11.33 -2.96
N GLY A 480 -8.89 11.03 -1.67
CA GLY A 480 -8.15 10.04 -0.93
C GLY A 480 -6.79 10.48 -0.40
N TRP A 481 -6.58 11.75 -0.02
CA TRP A 481 -5.35 12.18 0.66
C TRP A 481 -4.04 11.93 -0.11
N ARG A 482 -4.11 11.78 -1.44
CA ARG A 482 -2.96 11.50 -2.31
C ARG A 482 -2.16 12.76 -2.67
N THR A 483 -0.86 12.61 -2.91
CA THR A 483 0.03 13.72 -3.33
C THR A 483 0.11 13.85 -4.85
N ASN A 484 -0.10 12.77 -5.60
CA ASN A 484 -0.11 12.75 -7.06
C ASN A 484 -1.41 13.27 -7.68
N ILE A 485 -1.97 14.34 -7.09
CA ILE A 485 -3.18 15.01 -7.56
C ILE A 485 -2.80 16.28 -8.29
N GLU A 486 -3.23 16.38 -9.53
CA GLU A 486 -3.10 17.57 -10.36
C GLU A 486 -4.45 18.07 -10.88
N GLU A 487 -4.54 19.38 -11.09
CA GLU A 487 -5.75 20.04 -11.52
C GLU A 487 -6.02 19.82 -13.01
N THR A 488 -7.09 19.08 -13.34
CA THR A 488 -7.48 18.77 -14.72
C THR A 488 -8.71 19.55 -15.18
N GLY A 489 -8.85 19.77 -16.49
CA GLY A 489 -10.07 20.29 -17.11
C GLY A 489 -10.40 21.79 -16.89
N LYS A 490 -9.55 22.57 -16.20
CA LYS A 490 -9.76 24.03 -16.05
C LYS A 490 -9.12 24.85 -17.18
N PRO A 491 -9.73 25.98 -17.60
CA PRO A 491 -9.12 26.89 -18.56
C PRO A 491 -7.80 27.46 -18.02
N CYS A 492 -6.72 27.34 -18.79
CA CYS A 492 -5.37 27.77 -18.38
C CYS A 492 -5.30 29.27 -18.05
N SER A 493 -5.44 29.60 -16.78
CA SER A 493 -5.50 30.97 -16.27
C SER A 493 -4.40 31.27 -15.25
N TYR A 494 -3.27 30.54 -15.32
CA TYR A 494 -2.19 30.64 -14.35
C TYR A 494 -1.08 31.59 -14.82
N GLY A 495 -0.51 32.37 -13.89
CA GLY A 495 0.71 33.12 -14.14
C GLY A 495 1.82 32.18 -14.62
N GLY A 496 2.36 32.45 -15.82
CA GLY A 496 3.38 31.62 -16.47
C GLY A 496 2.84 30.69 -17.57
N GLY A 497 1.58 30.24 -17.51
CA GLY A 497 0.96 29.34 -18.48
C GLY A 497 0.52 28.00 -17.91
N CYS A 498 0.02 27.09 -18.76
CA CYS A 498 -0.59 25.82 -18.36
C CYS A 498 0.35 24.86 -17.59
N GLY A 499 1.67 25.03 -17.68
CA GLY A 499 2.64 24.16 -17.01
C GLY A 499 2.62 24.23 -15.48
N TRP A 500 2.03 25.29 -14.91
CA TRP A 500 2.01 25.56 -13.46
C TRP A 500 0.58 25.61 -12.89
N HIS A 501 -0.24 24.64 -13.29
CA HIS A 501 -1.55 24.36 -12.70
C HIS A 501 -1.40 23.66 -11.32
N GLY A 502 -2.52 23.45 -10.62
CA GLY A 502 -2.53 22.92 -9.25
C GLY A 502 -1.91 21.54 -9.13
N ARG A 503 -0.99 21.34 -8.19
CA ARG A 503 -0.37 20.04 -7.87
C ARG A 503 -0.18 19.83 -6.36
N GLY A 504 -0.24 18.57 -5.93
CA GLY A 504 0.12 18.18 -4.56
C GLY A 504 -0.96 18.51 -3.52
N LEU A 505 -0.60 18.31 -2.25
CA LEU A 505 -1.49 18.41 -1.08
C LEU A 505 -2.15 19.78 -0.89
N VAL A 506 -1.56 20.84 -1.45
CA VAL A 506 -2.03 22.23 -1.33
C VAL A 506 -2.46 22.83 -2.67
N GLN A 507 -2.47 22.03 -3.75
CA GLN A 507 -2.77 22.48 -5.12
C GLN A 507 -1.92 23.71 -5.54
N LEU A 508 -0.59 23.56 -5.48
CA LEU A 508 0.37 24.61 -5.82
C LEU A 508 0.16 25.12 -7.25
N THR A 509 -0.09 26.42 -7.42
CA THR A 509 -0.39 27.07 -8.71
C THR A 509 0.49 28.29 -8.96
N HIS A 510 0.66 28.67 -10.23
CA HIS A 510 1.44 29.83 -10.71
C HIS A 510 2.96 29.67 -10.65
N ILE A 511 3.64 30.01 -11.76
CA ILE A 511 5.10 29.86 -11.91
C ILE A 511 5.92 30.52 -10.79
N ASP A 512 5.43 31.64 -10.24
CA ASP A 512 6.14 32.35 -9.18
C ASP A 512 6.12 31.59 -7.85
N ASN A 513 5.03 30.85 -7.56
CA ASN A 513 4.97 29.97 -6.40
C ASN A 513 5.88 28.77 -6.59
N TYR A 514 5.85 28.11 -7.76
CA TYR A 514 6.79 27.03 -8.09
C TYR A 514 8.25 27.49 -7.94
N ARG A 515 8.59 28.68 -8.44
CA ARG A 515 9.96 29.24 -8.29
C ARG A 515 10.36 29.51 -6.84
N ARG A 516 9.43 30.02 -6.01
CA ARG A 516 9.71 30.29 -4.59
C ARG A 516 9.88 28.99 -3.82
N LEU A 517 8.93 28.08 -3.93
CA LEU A 517 8.88 26.84 -3.17
C LEU A 517 9.95 25.86 -3.64
N GLY A 518 10.34 25.89 -4.92
CA GLY A 518 11.50 25.13 -5.42
C GLY A 518 12.79 25.49 -4.69
N LYS A 519 13.01 26.78 -4.37
CA LYS A 519 14.18 27.19 -3.57
C LYS A 519 14.13 26.68 -2.13
N VAL A 520 12.94 26.56 -1.55
CA VAL A 520 12.74 26.06 -0.18
C VAL A 520 13.12 24.59 -0.08
N ILE A 521 12.69 23.79 -1.06
CA ILE A 521 12.99 22.35 -1.12
C ILE A 521 14.33 22.02 -1.81
N GLY A 522 15.05 23.04 -2.32
CA GLY A 522 16.32 22.86 -3.02
C GLY A 522 16.21 22.23 -4.41
N GLN A 523 15.05 22.32 -5.07
CA GLN A 523 14.77 21.72 -6.38
C GLN A 523 14.30 22.76 -7.42
N ASP A 524 14.54 22.49 -8.71
CA ASP A 524 14.00 23.31 -9.80
C ASP A 524 12.57 22.89 -10.17
N LEU A 525 11.60 23.39 -9.42
CA LEU A 525 10.17 23.20 -9.69
C LEU A 525 9.65 23.96 -10.93
N VAL A 526 10.40 24.93 -11.45
CA VAL A 526 9.97 25.64 -12.67
C VAL A 526 10.25 24.78 -13.89
N GLY A 527 11.43 24.14 -13.93
CA GLY A 527 11.80 23.17 -14.95
C GLY A 527 11.12 21.80 -14.77
N ASN A 528 10.87 21.39 -13.52
CA ASN A 528 10.32 20.07 -13.18
C ASN A 528 9.12 20.20 -12.21
N PRO A 529 7.95 20.67 -12.68
CA PRO A 529 6.81 20.95 -11.80
C PRO A 529 6.20 19.70 -11.16
N ASP A 530 6.38 18.51 -11.76
CA ASP A 530 5.82 17.26 -11.27
C ASP A 530 6.48 16.78 -9.97
N LEU A 531 7.66 17.31 -9.62
CA LEU A 531 8.26 17.09 -8.31
C LEU A 531 7.33 17.55 -7.16
N ALA A 532 6.39 18.47 -7.41
CA ALA A 532 5.39 18.88 -6.42
C ALA A 532 4.33 17.79 -6.12
N LEU A 533 4.32 16.69 -6.88
CA LEU A 533 3.46 15.52 -6.68
C LEU A 533 4.13 14.45 -5.79
N GLU A 534 5.44 14.51 -5.64
CA GLU A 534 6.20 13.58 -4.80
C GLU A 534 5.92 13.85 -3.31
N PRO A 535 5.61 12.84 -2.48
CA PRO A 535 5.19 13.04 -1.11
C PRO A 535 6.15 13.88 -0.25
N GLU A 536 7.45 13.64 -0.35
CA GLU A 536 8.48 14.38 0.40
C GLU A 536 8.44 15.89 0.09
N TYR A 537 8.34 16.24 -1.20
CA TYR A 537 8.29 17.63 -1.62
C TYR A 537 6.92 18.25 -1.40
N ALA A 538 5.83 17.52 -1.63
CA ALA A 538 4.46 18.02 -1.44
C ALA A 538 4.19 18.40 0.02
N VAL A 539 4.66 17.57 0.97
CA VAL A 539 4.54 17.82 2.41
C VAL A 539 5.37 19.04 2.83
N GLU A 540 6.63 19.12 2.39
CA GLU A 540 7.49 20.26 2.72
C GLU A 540 6.98 21.57 2.10
N ILE A 541 6.46 21.52 0.86
CA ILE A 541 5.83 22.65 0.18
C ILE A 541 4.63 23.16 0.98
N LEU A 542 3.77 22.26 1.46
CA LEU A 542 2.62 22.58 2.28
C LEU A 542 3.05 23.25 3.59
N VAL A 543 3.88 22.58 4.38
CA VAL A 543 4.22 23.02 5.75
C VAL A 543 5.02 24.32 5.72
N ALA A 544 6.12 24.36 4.96
CA ALA A 544 6.96 25.56 4.86
C ALA A 544 6.20 26.71 4.18
N GLY A 545 5.38 26.41 3.17
CA GLY A 545 4.60 27.42 2.47
C GLY A 545 3.58 28.13 3.35
N MET A 546 2.92 27.40 4.26
CA MET A 546 2.01 27.98 5.25
C MET A 546 2.77 28.69 6.38
N LYS A 547 3.83 28.04 6.90
CA LYS A 547 4.65 28.58 7.99
C LYS A 547 5.24 29.94 7.65
N ASP A 548 5.72 30.13 6.42
CA ASP A 548 6.45 31.33 6.00
C ASP A 548 5.65 32.27 5.06
N ASP A 549 4.34 32.04 4.87
CA ASP A 549 3.47 32.82 3.96
C ASP A 549 4.01 32.91 2.52
N LEU A 550 4.44 31.78 1.97
CA LEU A 550 5.12 31.76 0.66
C LEU A 550 4.16 31.67 -0.53
N PHE A 551 2.89 31.32 -0.28
CA PHE A 551 1.84 31.26 -1.31
C PHE A 551 1.26 32.64 -1.63
N THR A 552 0.97 33.46 -0.61
CA THR A 552 0.33 34.77 -0.81
C THR A 552 1.27 35.96 -0.62
N GLN A 553 2.31 35.83 0.22
CA GLN A 553 3.21 36.92 0.62
C GLN A 553 2.45 38.16 1.10
N SER A 554 1.34 37.95 1.82
CA SER A 554 0.55 39.02 2.41
C SER A 554 1.20 39.62 3.67
N GLY A 555 2.27 39.01 4.17
CA GLY A 555 2.96 39.36 5.41
C GLY A 555 2.27 38.78 6.65
N ARG A 556 1.41 37.76 6.47
CA ARG A 556 0.63 37.13 7.55
C ARG A 556 0.84 35.63 7.46
N SER A 557 1.81 35.14 8.23
CA SER A 557 2.20 33.73 8.33
C SER A 557 1.24 32.92 9.19
N LEU A 558 1.46 31.60 9.28
CA LEU A 558 0.72 30.74 10.18
C LEU A 558 0.75 31.22 11.64
N ASP A 559 1.89 31.74 12.11
CA ASP A 559 2.05 32.33 13.46
C ASP A 559 1.18 33.58 13.68
N TYR A 560 0.90 34.34 12.61
CA TYR A 560 0.06 35.53 12.71
C TYR A 560 -1.37 35.15 13.09
N PHE A 561 -1.91 34.06 12.53
CA PHE A 561 -3.28 33.61 12.78
C PHE A 561 -3.39 32.67 13.98
N ILE A 562 -2.36 31.86 14.23
CA ILE A 562 -2.39 30.79 15.23
C ILE A 562 -1.10 30.85 16.05
N ASN A 563 -1.22 31.22 17.31
CA ASN A 563 -0.12 31.35 18.27
C ASN A 563 -0.62 31.04 19.70
N GLY A 564 0.23 31.24 20.71
CA GLY A 564 -0.11 30.92 22.10
C GLY A 564 -1.25 31.75 22.71
N GLN A 565 -1.70 32.84 22.05
CA GLN A 565 -2.79 33.70 22.53
C GLN A 565 -4.05 33.63 21.66
N GLU A 566 -3.92 33.30 20.38
CA GLU A 566 -5.00 33.34 19.41
C GLU A 566 -4.97 32.11 18.49
N LYS A 567 -6.14 31.52 18.23
CA LYS A 567 -6.32 30.38 17.31
C LYS A 567 -7.37 30.73 16.26
N ASP A 568 -7.04 31.66 15.38
CA ASP A 568 -7.96 32.13 14.32
C ASP A 568 -7.90 31.21 13.09
N TYR A 569 -8.43 29.99 13.26
CA TYR A 569 -8.48 29.01 12.17
C TYR A 569 -9.31 29.49 10.97
N TYR A 570 -10.31 30.35 11.20
CA TYR A 570 -11.16 30.86 10.13
C TYR A 570 -10.37 31.76 9.19
N HIS A 571 -9.67 32.78 9.71
CA HIS A 571 -8.92 33.70 8.85
C HIS A 571 -7.58 33.13 8.36
N ALA A 572 -7.06 32.07 8.99
CA ALA A 572 -5.89 31.35 8.51
C ALA A 572 -6.04 30.81 7.08
N ARG A 573 -7.28 30.68 6.56
CA ARG A 573 -7.53 30.28 5.15
C ARG A 573 -6.91 31.22 4.14
N GLN A 574 -6.64 32.45 4.54
CA GLN A 574 -6.03 33.45 3.68
C GLN A 574 -4.59 33.10 3.28
N LEU A 575 -3.93 32.16 3.97
CA LEU A 575 -2.62 31.62 3.62
C LEU A 575 -2.60 30.84 2.31
N VAL A 576 -3.73 30.23 1.93
CA VAL A 576 -3.81 29.34 0.77
C VAL A 576 -4.80 29.90 -0.25
N ASN A 577 -6.04 30.20 0.18
CA ASN A 577 -7.06 30.71 -0.73
C ASN A 577 -8.13 31.56 -0.01
N ARG A 578 -7.83 32.85 0.16
CA ARG A 578 -8.74 33.86 0.72
C ARG A 578 -9.58 33.31 1.89
N LEU A 579 -10.91 33.33 1.81
CA LEU A 579 -11.80 32.79 2.84
C LEU A 579 -12.68 31.66 2.29
N ASP A 580 -12.31 31.07 1.15
CA ASP A 580 -13.10 29.99 0.57
C ASP A 580 -13.10 28.78 1.50
N LYS A 581 -14.30 28.31 1.86
CA LYS A 581 -14.55 27.24 2.84
C LYS A 581 -13.89 27.45 4.22
N ALA A 582 -13.56 28.70 4.58
CA ALA A 582 -12.88 29.04 5.83
C ALA A 582 -13.56 28.47 7.09
N ALA A 583 -14.90 28.56 7.19
CA ALA A 583 -15.65 28.00 8.31
C ALA A 583 -15.51 26.47 8.40
N THR A 584 -15.57 25.79 7.26
CA THR A 584 -15.46 24.33 7.20
C THR A 584 -14.06 23.87 7.60
N ILE A 585 -13.02 24.56 7.10
CA ILE A 585 -11.62 24.25 7.42
C ILE A 585 -11.32 24.55 8.90
N ALA A 586 -11.86 25.65 9.44
CA ALA A 586 -11.75 25.94 10.86
C ALA A 586 -12.37 24.84 11.73
N GLY A 587 -13.57 24.35 11.36
CA GLY A 587 -14.21 23.23 12.05
C GLY A 587 -13.44 21.91 11.93
N TYR A 588 -12.65 21.70 10.87
CA TYR A 588 -11.73 20.56 10.79
C TYR A 588 -10.51 20.75 11.69
N ALA A 589 -9.95 21.96 11.74
CA ALA A 589 -8.79 22.27 12.58
C ALA A 589 -9.12 22.09 14.07
N GLU A 590 -10.31 22.50 14.53
CA GLU A 590 -10.75 22.26 15.91
C GLU A 590 -10.79 20.78 16.27
N LYS A 591 -11.29 19.94 15.37
CA LYS A 591 -11.37 18.48 15.56
C LYS A 591 -10.00 17.81 15.56
N PHE A 592 -9.12 18.23 14.65
CA PHE A 592 -7.74 17.73 14.64
C PHE A 592 -7.00 18.16 15.90
N GLU A 593 -7.19 19.39 16.38
CA GLU A 593 -6.56 19.88 17.60
C GLU A 593 -7.01 19.06 18.83
N GLU A 594 -8.30 18.74 18.93
CA GLU A 594 -8.84 17.89 19.98
C GLU A 594 -8.11 16.53 20.04
N LYS A 595 -7.93 15.89 18.88
CA LYS A 595 -7.22 14.61 18.78
C LYS A 595 -5.72 14.74 19.06
N LEU A 596 -5.07 15.76 18.51
CA LEU A 596 -3.66 16.04 18.79
C LEU A 596 -3.39 16.27 20.28
N ASN A 597 -4.35 16.82 21.03
CA ASN A 597 -4.21 17.02 22.47
C ASN A 597 -4.28 15.71 23.28
N GLN A 598 -4.85 14.64 22.70
CA GLN A 598 -4.93 13.31 23.31
C GLN A 598 -3.67 12.47 23.03
N CYS A 599 -2.89 12.83 22.01
CA CYS A 599 -1.65 12.15 21.66
C CYS A 599 -0.60 12.21 22.78
N SER A 600 -0.10 11.04 23.17
CA SER A 600 0.92 10.87 24.22
C SER A 600 2.33 11.22 23.73
N THR A 601 2.59 11.01 22.44
CA THR A 601 3.82 11.43 21.76
C THR A 601 3.56 11.85 20.31
N LEU A 602 4.31 12.84 19.85
CA LEU A 602 4.38 13.27 18.45
C LEU A 602 5.85 13.51 18.06
N GLU A 603 6.79 12.86 18.75
CA GLU A 603 8.22 13.13 18.62
C GLU A 603 8.80 12.47 17.37
N THR A 604 9.69 13.15 16.66
CA THR A 604 10.42 12.54 15.55
C THR A 604 11.69 11.85 16.08
N GLU A 605 11.83 10.54 15.90
CA GLU A 605 13.08 9.82 16.17
C GLU A 605 14.18 10.30 15.23
N ARG A 606 15.13 11.07 15.74
CA ARG A 606 16.36 11.35 14.99
C ARG A 606 17.24 10.10 15.00
N LYS A 607 17.54 9.54 13.82
CA LYS A 607 18.59 8.52 13.66
C LYS A 607 19.85 8.95 14.41
N SER A 608 20.16 8.26 15.51
CA SER A 608 21.44 8.37 16.19
C SER A 608 22.52 7.80 15.25
N ALA A 609 23.29 8.67 14.61
CA ALA A 609 24.46 8.27 13.86
C ALA A 609 25.53 7.76 14.84
N GLY A 610 25.63 6.42 14.98
CA GLY A 610 26.76 5.70 15.58
C GLY A 610 26.88 5.76 17.11
N GLY A 611 26.96 4.60 17.77
CA GLY A 611 27.21 4.46 19.20
C GLY A 611 28.64 4.83 19.67
N GLY A 612 29.18 5.96 19.19
CA GLY A 612 30.42 6.56 19.67
C GLY A 612 30.15 7.75 20.61
N GLU A 613 31.11 8.09 21.48
CA GLU A 613 31.06 9.31 22.30
C GLU A 613 30.79 10.54 21.41
N LEU A 614 29.98 11.49 21.91
CA LEU A 614 29.50 12.67 21.16
C LEU A 614 30.59 13.41 20.35
N PRO A 615 31.81 13.65 20.88
CA PRO A 615 32.89 14.27 20.11
C PRO A 615 33.26 13.47 18.84
N ASN A 616 33.29 12.14 18.90
CA ASN A 616 33.63 11.31 17.74
C ASN A 616 32.60 11.43 16.60
N ARG A 617 31.31 11.56 16.95
CA ARG A 617 30.22 11.75 15.98
C ARG A 617 30.35 13.09 15.26
N ILE A 618 30.68 14.15 16.01
CA ILE A 618 30.91 15.50 15.44
C ILE A 618 32.16 15.48 14.55
N ALA A 619 33.24 14.84 15.00
CA ALA A 619 34.48 14.73 14.23
C ALA A 619 34.25 14.02 12.89
N GLN A 620 33.56 12.88 12.91
CA GLN A 620 33.20 12.14 11.70
C GLN A 620 32.32 12.98 10.77
N ALA A 621 31.28 13.64 11.30
CA ALA A 621 30.40 14.49 10.50
C ALA A 621 31.17 15.67 9.87
N ALA A 622 32.16 16.23 10.56
CA ALA A 622 33.00 17.31 10.06
C ALA A 622 33.90 16.84 8.91
N GLU A 623 34.45 15.63 9.00
CA GLU A 623 35.25 15.02 7.93
C GLU A 623 34.39 14.71 6.69
N GLU A 624 33.22 14.11 6.88
CA GLU A 624 32.27 13.84 5.79
C GLU A 624 31.73 15.10 5.13
N SER A 625 31.72 16.21 5.87
CA SER A 625 31.27 17.51 5.41
C SER A 625 32.36 18.34 4.72
N TYR A 626 33.57 17.80 4.61
CA TYR A 626 34.66 18.48 3.93
C TYR A 626 34.27 18.81 2.48
N GLY A 627 34.37 20.09 2.12
CA GLY A 627 34.00 20.60 0.80
C GLY A 627 32.52 20.98 0.65
N MET A 628 31.69 20.85 1.69
CA MET A 628 30.27 21.25 1.65
C MET A 628 30.12 22.68 1.10
N ASP A 629 29.23 22.87 0.14
CA ASP A 629 28.90 24.20 -0.40
C ASP A 629 28.11 25.02 0.64
N SER A 630 28.57 26.23 0.94
CA SER A 630 27.90 27.16 1.83
C SER A 630 27.32 28.37 1.11
N SER A 631 27.30 28.37 -0.23
CA SER A 631 26.74 29.43 -1.06
C SER A 631 25.24 29.66 -0.81
N SER A 632 24.51 28.65 -0.33
CA SER A 632 23.11 28.74 0.12
C SER A 632 22.96 29.33 1.53
N GLY A 633 24.05 29.50 2.27
CA GLY A 633 24.09 30.09 3.61
C GLY A 633 24.07 31.62 3.61
N PRO A 634 24.07 32.26 4.80
CA PRO A 634 24.01 33.71 4.93
C PRO A 634 25.03 34.46 4.07
N ASP A 635 24.56 35.51 3.39
CA ASP A 635 25.34 36.36 2.49
C ASP A 635 26.08 35.62 1.37
N ALA A 636 25.45 34.57 0.84
CA ALA A 636 25.99 33.67 -0.18
C ALA A 636 27.28 32.96 0.28
N GLY A 637 27.28 32.50 1.54
CA GLY A 637 28.42 31.81 2.17
C GLY A 637 29.44 32.72 2.86
N ARG A 638 29.31 34.05 2.70
CA ARG A 638 30.26 35.01 3.29
C ARG A 638 30.16 35.12 4.81
N ASN A 639 28.98 34.87 5.39
CA ASN A 639 28.74 34.88 6.83
C ASN A 639 28.22 33.52 7.33
N ALA A 640 28.65 32.42 6.70
CA ALA A 640 28.09 31.08 6.93
C ALA A 640 28.90 30.20 7.90
N CYS A 641 29.81 30.75 8.72
CA CYS A 641 30.63 29.94 9.63
C CYS A 641 29.80 29.15 10.64
N VAL A 642 28.88 29.81 11.33
CA VAL A 642 27.94 29.13 12.25
C VAL A 642 26.94 28.27 11.51
N TRP A 643 26.44 28.75 10.36
CA TRP A 643 25.52 27.99 9.51
C TRP A 643 26.13 26.65 9.09
N ALA A 644 27.39 26.64 8.66
CA ALA A 644 28.09 25.44 8.23
C ALA A 644 28.36 24.49 9.41
N VAL A 645 28.78 25.02 10.57
CA VAL A 645 28.96 24.20 11.77
C VAL A 645 27.64 23.58 12.23
N ASN A 646 26.53 24.33 12.20
CA ASN A 646 25.22 23.77 12.54
C ASN A 646 24.74 22.72 11.53
N ARG A 647 25.13 22.79 10.25
CA ARG A 647 24.89 21.71 9.28
C ARG A 647 25.72 20.46 9.57
N VAL A 648 26.95 20.62 10.05
CA VAL A 648 27.78 19.51 10.51
C VAL A 648 27.17 18.87 11.77
N LEU A 649 26.70 19.69 12.72
CA LEU A 649 26.03 19.20 13.93
C LEU A 649 24.71 18.49 13.62
N ASP A 650 23.92 19.03 12.68
CA ASP A 650 22.71 18.39 12.17
C ASP A 650 23.02 17.01 11.56
N ARG A 651 24.08 16.91 10.76
CA ARG A 651 24.58 15.63 10.22
C ARG A 651 25.06 14.67 11.31
N ALA A 652 25.58 15.19 12.42
CA ALA A 652 25.92 14.41 13.60
C ALA A 652 24.70 14.06 14.48
N GLY A 653 23.49 14.51 14.13
CA GLY A 653 22.26 14.28 14.88
C GLY A 653 22.12 15.16 16.12
N ILE A 654 22.65 16.39 16.08
CA ILE A 654 22.72 17.31 17.21
C ILE A 654 21.99 18.61 16.88
N GLU A 655 21.23 19.13 17.84
CA GLU A 655 20.49 20.37 17.65
C GLU A 655 21.40 21.57 17.37
N PRO A 656 21.02 22.45 16.43
CA PRO A 656 21.73 23.69 16.18
C PRO A 656 21.98 24.47 17.48
N ILE A 657 23.16 25.07 17.56
CA ILE A 657 23.58 25.92 18.66
C ILE A 657 23.60 27.37 18.23
N GLY A 658 23.37 28.27 19.18
CA GLY A 658 23.45 29.73 19.08
C GLY A 658 22.11 30.48 18.98
N GLY A 659 21.01 29.79 19.27
CA GLY A 659 19.65 30.35 19.26
C GLY A 659 19.14 30.81 20.63
N GLY A 660 19.79 30.41 21.72
CA GLY A 660 19.31 30.65 23.10
C GLY A 660 19.61 32.04 23.67
N MET A 661 20.42 32.86 23.02
CA MET A 661 20.78 34.20 23.53
C MET A 661 19.58 35.19 23.45
N PRO A 662 19.11 35.73 24.57
CA PRO A 662 18.00 36.69 24.58
C PRO A 662 18.36 37.98 23.80
N GLY A 663 17.50 38.37 22.87
CA GLY A 663 17.66 39.62 22.11
C GLY A 663 18.69 39.55 20.98
N ASN A 664 18.88 38.39 20.34
CA ASN A 664 19.78 38.21 19.20
C ASN A 664 19.59 39.34 18.15
N PRO A 665 20.61 40.19 17.92
CA PRO A 665 20.49 41.39 17.10
C PRO A 665 20.58 41.13 15.58
N LYS A 666 20.70 39.88 15.15
CA LYS A 666 20.86 39.53 13.73
C LYS A 666 19.49 39.43 13.02
N PRO A 667 19.29 40.10 11.87
CA PRO A 667 18.04 40.02 11.13
C PRO A 667 17.78 38.59 10.61
N GLY A 668 16.52 38.15 10.66
CA GLY A 668 16.08 36.88 10.05
C GLY A 668 16.50 35.61 10.80
N ASN A 669 16.53 35.61 12.16
CA ASN A 669 16.91 34.45 12.98
C ASN A 669 18.29 33.85 12.67
N GLN A 670 19.20 34.62 12.06
CA GLN A 670 20.55 34.15 11.79
C GLN A 670 21.32 33.93 13.09
N VAL A 671 21.95 32.76 13.18
CA VAL A 671 22.83 32.39 14.27
C VAL A 671 24.23 32.97 14.02
N TRP A 672 24.85 33.53 15.05
CA TRP A 672 26.18 34.15 14.99
C TRP A 672 27.01 33.70 16.19
N VAL A 673 28.33 33.80 16.08
CA VAL A 673 29.29 33.12 16.97
C VAL A 673 29.10 33.47 18.47
N PRO A 674 28.80 34.71 18.87
CA PRO A 674 28.49 35.02 20.28
C PRO A 674 27.25 34.32 20.83
N GLY A 675 26.23 34.10 19.99
CA GLY A 675 25.07 33.30 20.38
C GLY A 675 25.46 31.85 20.64
N VAL A 676 26.32 31.29 19.78
CA VAL A 676 26.84 29.92 19.95
C VAL A 676 27.62 29.78 21.25
N GLU A 677 28.53 30.71 21.53
CA GLU A 677 29.29 30.69 22.78
C GLU A 677 28.39 30.88 24.01
N TYR A 678 27.33 31.70 23.91
CA TYR A 678 26.34 31.82 24.96
C TYR A 678 25.66 30.48 25.25
N ASP A 679 25.16 29.78 24.24
CA ASP A 679 24.49 28.48 24.42
C ASP A 679 25.45 27.45 25.03
N LEU A 680 26.70 27.41 24.55
CA LEU A 680 27.75 26.55 25.09
C LEU A 680 27.99 26.82 26.58
N GLN A 681 28.08 28.09 26.98
CA GLN A 681 28.26 28.46 28.39
C GLN A 681 27.02 28.21 29.28
N ASN A 682 25.84 28.08 28.68
CA ASN A 682 24.56 27.93 29.37
C ASN A 682 23.97 26.53 29.21
N GLY A 683 24.83 25.51 29.31
CA GLY A 683 24.42 24.11 29.43
C GLY A 683 24.44 23.30 28.14
N ARG A 684 24.81 23.87 26.99
CA ARG A 684 25.05 23.11 25.75
C ARG A 684 26.50 22.61 25.62
N GLY A 685 27.39 23.01 26.52
CA GLY A 685 28.75 22.51 26.52
C GLY A 685 29.57 22.88 27.76
N THR A 686 30.76 22.31 27.84
CA THR A 686 31.75 22.61 28.88
C THR A 686 33.04 23.08 28.23
N GLN A 687 33.58 24.19 28.73
CA GLN A 687 34.87 24.69 28.24
C GLN A 687 36.01 23.75 28.63
N VAL A 688 36.87 23.39 27.69
CA VAL A 688 38.00 22.48 27.90
C VAL A 688 39.34 23.15 27.57
N SER A 689 40.41 22.66 28.21
CA SER A 689 41.77 23.12 27.92
C SER A 689 42.27 22.52 26.60
N ARG A 690 43.28 23.14 25.96
CA ARG A 690 43.89 22.56 24.74
C ARG A 690 44.41 21.15 24.97
N GLY A 691 44.97 20.85 26.15
CA GLY A 691 45.48 19.52 26.46
C GLY A 691 44.39 18.46 26.61
N ASP A 692 43.16 18.88 26.93
CA ASP A 692 42.01 18.00 27.17
C ASP A 692 41.02 17.98 25.98
N ALA A 693 41.30 18.77 24.94
CA ALA A 693 40.48 18.87 23.74
C ALA A 693 40.52 17.56 22.95
N LYS A 694 39.38 17.21 22.37
CA LYS A 694 39.17 16.03 21.53
C LYS A 694 38.72 16.44 20.13
N ALA A 695 38.93 15.54 19.17
CA ALA A 695 38.31 15.68 17.86
C ALA A 695 36.78 15.84 18.03
N GLY A 696 36.18 16.79 17.31
CA GLY A 696 34.76 17.13 17.39
C GLY A 696 34.40 18.20 18.43
N ASP A 697 35.33 18.63 19.29
CA ASP A 697 35.10 19.81 20.14
C ASP A 697 34.98 21.09 19.29
N ILE A 698 34.19 22.06 19.76
CA ILE A 698 33.90 23.31 19.06
C ILE A 698 34.90 24.38 19.46
N VAL A 699 35.48 25.06 18.47
CA VAL A 699 36.43 26.15 18.66
C VAL A 699 35.76 27.48 18.36
N ILE A 700 35.76 28.38 19.34
CA ILE A 700 35.32 29.76 19.19
C ILE A 700 36.55 30.65 19.14
N GLU A 701 36.66 31.44 18.06
CA GLU A 701 37.73 32.42 17.90
C GLU A 701 37.68 33.47 19.02
N GLY A 702 38.85 33.99 19.42
CA GLY A 702 39.03 34.88 20.57
C GLY A 702 38.02 36.02 20.66
N ASP A 703 37.84 36.76 19.57
CA ASP A 703 36.92 37.90 19.45
C ASP A 703 35.53 37.51 18.92
N GLN A 704 35.23 36.21 18.86
CA GLN A 704 33.96 35.64 18.40
C GLN A 704 33.62 36.02 16.95
N TRP A 705 34.61 36.20 16.07
CA TRP A 705 34.35 36.42 14.65
C TRP A 705 34.15 35.12 13.87
N HIS A 706 34.67 34.02 14.39
CA HIS A 706 34.70 32.74 13.70
C HIS A 706 34.54 31.55 14.65
N ILE A 707 34.16 30.42 14.07
CA ILE A 707 33.93 29.15 14.75
C ILE A 707 34.50 28.02 13.89
N GLY A 708 34.90 26.91 14.48
CA GLY A 708 35.33 25.72 13.76
C GLY A 708 35.20 24.46 14.62
N ILE A 709 35.61 23.32 14.08
CA ILE A 709 35.55 22.00 14.73
C ILE A 709 36.97 21.41 14.79
N CYS A 710 37.38 20.93 15.96
CA CYS A 710 38.66 20.23 16.14
C CYS A 710 38.69 18.94 15.30
N GLN A 711 39.75 18.73 14.52
CA GLN A 711 39.94 17.49 13.75
C GLN A 711 40.79 16.44 14.47
N ASP A 712 41.42 16.80 15.59
CA ASP A 712 42.30 15.93 16.36
C ASP A 712 42.27 16.20 17.86
N ASP A 713 42.74 15.22 18.64
CA ASP A 713 43.01 15.37 20.06
C ASP A 713 44.11 16.42 20.28
N GLY A 714 43.91 17.30 21.25
CA GLY A 714 44.74 18.49 21.42
C GLY A 714 44.31 19.68 20.56
N CYS A 715 43.35 19.48 19.64
CA CYS A 715 42.80 20.47 18.73
C CYS A 715 43.87 21.28 17.97
N SER A 716 44.91 20.59 17.52
CA SER A 716 46.01 21.22 16.77
C SER A 716 45.59 21.58 15.34
N ARG A 717 44.52 20.95 14.85
CA ARG A 717 43.89 21.22 13.56
C ARG A 717 42.40 21.50 13.73
N VAL A 718 41.92 22.53 13.05
CA VAL A 718 40.52 22.96 13.05
C VAL A 718 40.04 23.04 11.61
N ILE A 719 38.82 22.53 11.36
CA ILE A 719 38.11 22.72 10.09
C ILE A 719 36.96 23.72 10.25
N SER A 720 36.80 24.60 9.27
CA SER A 720 35.70 25.56 9.22
C SER A 720 35.28 25.98 7.80
N ASN A 721 34.25 26.83 7.74
CA ASN A 721 33.79 27.49 6.54
C ASN A 721 34.77 28.57 6.06
N SER A 722 35.16 28.46 4.79
CA SER A 722 35.90 29.49 4.07
C SER A 722 34.93 30.51 3.47
N SER A 723 34.75 31.67 4.11
CA SER A 723 33.84 32.72 3.63
C SER A 723 34.16 33.23 2.22
N SER A 724 35.44 33.24 1.81
CA SER A 724 35.86 33.67 0.47
C SER A 724 35.60 32.63 -0.62
N ARG A 725 35.43 31.36 -0.23
CA ARG A 725 35.21 30.22 -1.13
C ARG A 725 33.80 29.65 -1.01
N ALA A 726 32.97 30.19 -0.12
CA ALA A 726 31.63 29.69 0.22
C ALA A 726 31.62 28.17 0.38
N SER A 727 32.55 27.61 1.16
CA SER A 727 32.67 26.16 1.32
C SER A 727 33.35 25.76 2.63
N PHE A 728 32.88 24.67 3.26
CA PHE A 728 33.40 24.09 4.49
C PHE A 728 34.69 23.29 4.22
N LYS A 729 35.81 23.98 4.10
CA LYS A 729 37.11 23.39 3.74
C LYS A 729 38.33 24.20 4.19
N TRP A 730 38.14 25.14 5.11
CA TRP A 730 39.26 25.89 5.66
C TRP A 730 39.85 25.09 6.82
N GLU A 731 41.07 24.61 6.64
CA GLU A 731 41.86 23.99 7.69
C GLU A 731 42.86 25.02 8.24
N SER A 732 42.97 25.10 9.57
CA SER A 732 43.85 26.02 10.30
C SER A 732 44.31 25.40 11.63
N ASP A 733 45.19 26.09 12.36
CA ASP A 733 45.41 25.80 13.78
C ASP A 733 44.21 26.23 14.66
N THR A 734 44.30 25.96 15.98
CA THR A 734 43.28 26.34 16.98
C THR A 734 42.95 27.84 17.00
N ASP A 735 43.92 28.68 16.63
CA ASP A 735 43.83 30.14 16.64
C ASP A 735 43.58 30.71 15.22
N PHE A 736 43.09 29.86 14.31
CA PHE A 736 42.76 30.21 12.93
C PHE A 736 43.94 30.85 12.17
N ASP A 737 45.14 30.32 12.41
CA ASP A 737 46.43 30.79 11.88
C ASP A 737 46.73 32.27 12.20
N GLY A 738 46.08 32.81 13.24
CA GLY A 738 46.17 34.22 13.63
C GLY A 738 45.41 35.19 12.71
N TYR A 739 44.54 34.71 11.83
CA TYR A 739 43.83 35.53 10.83
C TYR A 739 42.94 36.63 11.45
N TYR A 740 42.30 36.35 12.58
CA TYR A 740 41.35 37.28 13.23
C TYR A 740 41.99 38.15 14.32
N GLY A 741 43.16 37.74 14.84
CA GLY A 741 44.07 38.52 15.68
C GLY A 741 43.43 39.38 16.79
N ASN A 742 43.25 38.82 18.00
CA ASN A 742 43.54 39.47 19.31
C ASN A 742 43.02 38.68 20.55
N GLY A 743 43.12 37.35 20.56
CA GLY A 743 42.91 36.57 21.80
C GLY A 743 43.06 35.07 21.57
N PRO A 744 43.37 34.27 22.60
CA PRO A 744 43.38 32.82 22.46
C PRO A 744 41.96 32.31 22.20
N SER A 745 41.81 31.39 21.23
CA SER A 745 40.55 30.69 20.99
C SER A 745 40.13 29.88 22.22
N ARG A 746 38.82 29.70 22.37
CA ARG A 746 38.20 28.91 23.45
C ARG A 746 37.62 27.63 22.86
N ILE A 747 37.86 26.50 23.52
CA ILE A 747 37.41 25.19 23.07
C ILE A 747 36.30 24.72 24.01
N TYR A 748 35.22 24.21 23.43
CA TYR A 748 34.07 23.70 24.16
C TYR A 748 33.77 22.28 23.71
N ARG A 749 33.64 21.38 24.69
CA ARG A 749 33.04 20.06 24.46
C ARG A 749 31.53 20.21 24.53
N LEU A 750 30.86 19.76 23.49
CA LEU A 750 29.40 19.79 23.44
C LEU A 750 28.81 18.76 24.42
N GLU A 751 27.70 19.12 25.04
CA GLU A 751 26.90 18.25 25.91
C GLU A 751 25.49 18.12 25.30
N ASN A 752 24.92 16.91 25.39
CA ASN A 752 23.62 16.59 24.80
C ASN A 752 22.47 17.28 25.55
#